data_AF-A0A1F9XB34-F1
#
_entry.id   AF-A0A1F9XB34-F1
#
_cell.length_a   1.000
_cell.length_b   1.000
_cell.length_c   1.000
_cell.angle_alpha   90.00
_cell.angle_beta   90.00
_cell.angle_gamma   90.00
#
_symmetry.space_group_name_H-M   'P 1'
#
loop_
_entity.id
_entity.type
_entity.pdbx_description
1 polymer ?
#
loop_
_entity_poly.entity_id
_entity_poly.type
_entity_poly.pdbx_seq_one_letter_code
_entity_poly.pdbx_strand_id
1 'polypeptide(L)'
;MTLKLKSGIALIVCLFMLPVGAAAFGKNKVITRGFNWQIQPIEHFDVYYYDAPGSAMLPYVNGYLRGAYGRVTDVLPVVPKNNFPFFLYNNHNDFEQTNIVSIGEGTGGVTEAFKNRFLVGHLGSQRYLEYVIAHEFTHEVEFEYLFNGFWRSLRVLKLVIYPNWLLEGLAEYTSGDLDSTTREMYLRDAATLNKLLPLEQLYSFNHVLPHQVTLAYKESEALMRYIADEYGRDKLALLLQAYQERFDADTVLTGTLGIDLAGLDKKFREYMEDDYTLKSANLSESSAYGRLLTPAGEYPRFFQCAVFSPGGETMAYISDERGNNEIYLMDLETKKTRRLVDLAESISVENVHTEGSGLSFSSDGRFLVFAGERQQEDNLYLYDMAACRLEKIDVPTDTAASPVLSGDGAVMYYSGMRDGFRDIYAYTISTRMVRQLTGTPMDEVDAVLSPGGGELVFAAERRNAQGRIEYDLCLLPVAGTGAGTFITDLPGDERSPCFSPDGKKIYFTSDADGITDIYVYELDGGSLRRLTKVVGGNFQPRVSPDGKNLLYSSFRDSRRLLYLMDIENATPLLPPAGNGALAGDVPAPPYDLPVSSGDIRPYRFRASVDLFFPMLLYSSLDGLYTAAYWQLSEFLGNHQLQAVATYASAAEYLDYQLTYGFLKFRPQVYFTAAGNEYFEDYTTQIKQKMNRQQAAVLFPLNRLQRIEIILTTIERRLQYRDTPGANAHTRENVAGLAFVHDTVQGPYLEPVSGARLRLAGEFSDKILCGDFRYQDAIVETHRFVPLGRQHVLALRAFAAGSFGENAGLFRLGGSDRVRGLPADAFQFGGRRLFVNNIEWRFPLVHNINYHIWYFFPDFFFKTMYGSVFVDGGLAWNDEDELLADTAGAAKGSYGAGIRVHTFILESYPLMLNFELARRMDQHNYVLYFTLGSTF
;
A
#
# COMPACT_ATOMS: atom_id res chain seq x y z
N MET A 1 1.98 -13.43 -41.54
CA MET A 1 1.21 -14.02 -40.42
C MET A 1 2.13 -14.97 -39.68
N THR A 2 3.08 -14.43 -38.90
CA THR A 2 4.15 -15.18 -38.21
C THR A 2 4.63 -14.34 -37.03
N LEU A 3 3.76 -14.20 -36.03
CA LEU A 3 3.99 -13.43 -34.81
C LEU A 3 3.09 -14.02 -33.73
N LYS A 4 3.29 -15.29 -33.36
CA LYS A 4 2.41 -15.98 -32.41
C LYS A 4 3.05 -16.87 -31.35
N LEU A 5 4.38 -17.02 -31.28
CA LEU A 5 5.02 -17.73 -30.15
C LEU A 5 6.10 -16.92 -29.40
N LYS A 6 6.63 -15.84 -29.99
CA LYS A 6 7.64 -14.99 -29.33
C LYS A 6 7.06 -14.17 -28.15
N SER A 7 5.77 -13.89 -28.18
CA SER A 7 5.15 -12.90 -27.30
C SER A 7 4.89 -13.42 -25.88
N GLY A 8 4.43 -14.67 -25.71
CA GLY A 8 3.94 -15.15 -24.41
C GLY A 8 5.02 -15.39 -23.35
N ILE A 9 6.13 -16.02 -23.72
CA ILE A 9 7.22 -16.35 -22.78
C ILE A 9 8.13 -15.13 -22.53
N ALA A 10 8.32 -14.28 -23.55
CA ALA A 10 9.00 -13.00 -23.38
C ALA A 10 8.20 -12.02 -22.49
N LEU A 11 6.86 -12.10 -22.49
CA LEU A 11 5.99 -11.30 -21.61
C LEU A 11 6.21 -11.63 -20.13
N ILE A 12 6.30 -12.92 -19.78
CA ILE A 12 6.55 -13.38 -18.41
C ILE A 12 7.92 -12.87 -17.92
N VAL A 13 8.95 -12.93 -18.77
CA VAL A 13 10.28 -12.40 -18.42
C VAL A 13 10.29 -10.87 -18.32
N CYS A 14 9.59 -10.16 -19.22
CA CYS A 14 9.43 -8.71 -19.13
C CYS A 14 8.68 -8.29 -17.84
N LEU A 15 7.74 -9.09 -17.36
CA LEU A 15 7.03 -8.86 -16.09
C LEU A 15 7.95 -8.94 -14.86
N PHE A 16 9.04 -9.71 -14.92
CA PHE A 16 10.05 -9.78 -13.85
C PHE A 16 11.24 -8.83 -14.04
N MET A 17 11.39 -8.20 -15.22
CA MET A 17 12.57 -7.42 -15.62
C MET A 17 12.34 -5.90 -15.62
N LEU A 18 11.46 -5.37 -14.78
CA LEU A 18 11.35 -3.92 -14.64
C LEU A 18 12.68 -3.35 -14.13
N PRO A 19 13.35 -2.47 -14.89
CA PRO A 19 14.56 -1.81 -14.43
C PRO A 19 14.27 -1.03 -13.15
N VAL A 20 15.19 -1.08 -12.19
CA VAL A 20 15.19 -0.32 -10.92
C VAL A 20 15.07 1.21 -11.13
N GLY A 21 15.15 1.71 -12.36
CA GLY A 21 14.96 3.13 -12.72
C GLY A 21 13.75 3.44 -13.62
N ALA A 22 12.88 2.48 -13.94
CA ALA A 22 11.77 2.65 -14.90
C ALA A 22 10.37 2.67 -14.25
N ALA A 23 10.27 2.95 -12.95
CA ALA A 23 9.00 3.34 -12.37
C ALA A 23 8.64 4.75 -12.85
N ALA A 24 7.80 4.85 -13.88
CA ALA A 24 7.31 6.12 -14.40
C ALA A 24 6.51 6.92 -13.35
N PHE A 25 6.03 6.25 -12.30
CA PHE A 25 5.30 6.80 -11.16
C PHE A 25 5.66 6.02 -9.89
N GLY A 26 5.75 6.68 -8.74
CA GLY A 26 5.95 6.00 -7.45
C GLY A 26 6.50 6.88 -6.33
N LYS A 27 6.00 6.65 -5.11
CA LYS A 27 6.47 7.30 -3.88
C LYS A 27 7.85 6.77 -3.46
N ASN A 28 8.69 7.62 -2.88
CA ASN A 28 10.03 7.26 -2.43
C ASN A 28 10.00 6.59 -1.04
N LYS A 29 10.91 5.65 -0.79
CA LYS A 29 11.21 5.15 0.57
C LYS A 29 12.21 6.08 1.26
N VAL A 30 12.01 6.41 2.54
CA VAL A 30 12.79 7.46 3.23
C VAL A 30 13.45 6.91 4.49
N ILE A 31 14.72 6.54 4.41
CA ILE A 31 15.45 6.05 5.59
C ILE A 31 15.78 7.23 6.52
N THR A 32 15.30 7.16 7.77
CA THR A 32 15.50 8.17 8.81
C THR A 32 16.59 7.76 9.79
N ARG A 33 16.74 6.46 10.07
CA ARG A 33 17.77 5.92 10.95
C ARG A 33 18.34 4.57 10.48
N GLY A 34 19.46 4.18 11.07
CA GLY A 34 20.09 2.88 10.83
C GLY A 34 19.88 1.94 12.02
N PHE A 35 19.68 0.64 11.75
CA PHE A 35 19.37 -0.37 12.75
C PHE A 35 20.58 -1.24 13.11
N ASN A 36 20.85 -1.40 14.41
CA ASN A 36 21.91 -2.25 14.93
C ASN A 36 21.37 -3.63 15.35
N TRP A 37 21.15 -4.49 14.36
CA TRP A 37 20.52 -5.80 14.55
C TRP A 37 21.31 -6.75 15.47
N GLN A 38 20.58 -7.37 16.40
CA GLN A 38 20.97 -8.51 17.23
C GLN A 38 20.11 -9.73 16.87
N ILE A 39 20.61 -10.92 17.20
CA ILE A 39 19.91 -12.19 16.99
C ILE A 39 19.80 -12.90 18.34
N GLN A 40 18.57 -13.16 18.78
CA GLN A 40 18.26 -14.07 19.88
C GLN A 40 17.81 -15.42 19.32
N PRO A 41 18.59 -16.50 19.49
CA PRO A 41 18.12 -17.83 19.17
C PRO A 41 17.14 -18.31 20.24
N ILE A 42 15.99 -18.84 19.81
CA ILE A 42 15.03 -19.56 20.67
C ILE A 42 14.73 -20.93 20.04
N GLU A 43 13.88 -21.73 20.68
CA GLU A 43 13.45 -23.00 20.11
C GLU A 43 12.73 -22.77 18.77
N HIS A 44 13.22 -23.38 17.68
CA HIS A 44 12.72 -23.25 16.30
C HIS A 44 12.85 -21.89 15.59
N PHE A 45 13.27 -20.81 16.27
CA PHE A 45 13.36 -19.47 15.66
C PHE A 45 14.70 -18.77 15.95
N ASP A 46 15.12 -17.94 15.00
CA ASP A 46 16.17 -16.93 15.19
C ASP A 46 15.49 -15.55 15.15
N VAL A 47 15.35 -14.90 16.32
CA VAL A 47 14.67 -13.60 16.47
C VAL A 47 15.65 -12.46 16.23
N TYR A 48 15.47 -11.74 15.13
CA TYR A 48 16.20 -10.53 14.76
C TYR A 48 15.48 -9.33 15.35
N TYR A 49 16.17 -8.55 16.18
CA TYR A 49 15.66 -7.32 16.80
C TYR A 49 16.77 -6.25 16.83
N TYR A 50 16.42 -5.00 17.13
CA TYR A 50 17.39 -3.91 17.25
C TYR A 50 17.05 -2.98 18.40
N ASP A 51 18.10 -2.29 18.87
CA ASP A 51 18.09 -1.30 19.95
C ASP A 51 17.60 -1.83 21.32
N ALA A 52 17.74 -1.01 22.37
CA ALA A 52 17.27 -1.35 23.70
C ALA A 52 15.74 -1.61 23.75
N PRO A 53 14.88 -0.85 23.05
CA PRO A 53 13.46 -1.15 22.91
C PRO A 53 13.11 -2.56 22.47
N GLY A 54 13.78 -3.06 21.42
CA GLY A 54 13.50 -4.39 20.89
C GLY A 54 13.72 -5.48 21.93
N SER A 55 14.63 -5.25 22.89
CA SER A 55 14.87 -6.18 24.00
C SER A 55 13.71 -6.25 25.02
N ALA A 56 12.97 -5.16 25.22
CA ALA A 56 11.82 -5.13 26.13
C ALA A 56 10.62 -5.93 25.61
N MET A 57 10.52 -6.07 24.28
CA MET A 57 9.45 -6.82 23.61
C MET A 57 9.71 -8.33 23.50
N LEU A 58 10.97 -8.79 23.62
CA LEU A 58 11.34 -10.20 23.48
C LEU A 58 10.52 -11.16 24.37
N PRO A 59 10.24 -10.87 25.66
CA PRO A 59 9.34 -11.67 26.49
C PRO A 59 8.00 -12.03 25.84
N TYR A 60 7.34 -11.05 25.24
CA TYR A 60 6.01 -11.19 24.64
C TYR A 60 6.12 -11.95 23.32
N VAL A 61 7.03 -11.49 22.45
CA VAL A 61 7.29 -12.04 21.11
C VAL A 61 7.67 -13.52 21.17
N ASN A 62 8.54 -13.91 22.11
CA ASN A 62 8.95 -15.31 22.27
C ASN A 62 7.77 -16.21 22.66
N GLY A 63 6.84 -15.68 23.47
CA GLY A 63 5.59 -16.35 23.79
C GLY A 63 4.68 -16.53 22.57
N TYR A 64 4.50 -15.47 21.78
CA TYR A 64 3.68 -15.52 20.57
C TYR A 64 4.23 -16.45 19.50
N LEU A 65 5.56 -16.45 19.27
CA LEU A 65 6.21 -17.37 18.33
C LEU A 65 6.01 -18.83 18.73
N ARG A 66 6.11 -19.16 20.03
CA ARG A 66 5.84 -20.52 20.53
C ARG A 66 4.37 -20.90 20.35
N GLY A 67 3.45 -19.98 20.66
CA GLY A 67 2.01 -20.19 20.47
C GLY A 67 1.66 -20.41 18.99
N ALA A 68 2.19 -19.57 18.11
CA ALA A 68 2.07 -19.70 16.66
C ALA A 68 2.62 -21.03 16.17
N TYR A 69 3.82 -21.43 16.61
CA TYR A 69 4.41 -22.72 16.25
C TYR A 69 3.47 -23.88 16.58
N GLY A 70 2.93 -23.92 17.80
CA GLY A 70 1.99 -24.95 18.23
C GLY A 70 0.69 -24.96 17.41
N ARG A 71 0.06 -23.80 17.22
CA ARG A 71 -1.20 -23.69 16.45
C ARG A 71 -1.03 -24.10 14.99
N VAL A 72 0.01 -23.60 14.33
CA VAL A 72 0.24 -23.82 12.90
C VAL A 72 0.65 -25.26 12.63
N THR A 73 1.57 -25.82 13.42
CA THR A 73 2.05 -27.21 13.20
C THR A 73 1.02 -28.28 13.55
N ASP A 74 0.00 -27.95 14.34
CA ASP A 74 -1.16 -28.82 14.59
C ASP A 74 -2.06 -28.98 13.35
N VAL A 75 -2.15 -27.93 12.52
CA VAL A 75 -2.87 -27.98 11.23
C VAL A 75 -1.98 -28.49 10.09
N LEU A 76 -0.74 -27.98 10.03
CA LEU A 76 0.23 -28.21 8.98
C LEU A 76 1.49 -28.87 9.59
N PRO A 77 1.51 -30.20 9.78
CA PRO A 77 2.57 -30.89 10.50
C PRO A 77 3.90 -30.89 9.72
N VAL A 78 4.75 -29.91 10.03
CA VAL A 78 6.14 -29.81 9.52
C VAL A 78 7.15 -30.11 10.63
N VAL A 79 8.23 -30.80 10.26
CA VAL A 79 9.42 -30.94 11.10
C VAL A 79 10.51 -30.00 10.57
N PRO A 80 10.77 -28.86 11.22
CA PRO A 80 11.76 -27.90 10.74
C PRO A 80 13.16 -28.49 10.82
N LYS A 81 13.94 -28.31 9.74
CA LYS A 81 15.36 -28.72 9.70
C LYS A 81 16.30 -27.65 10.28
N ASN A 82 15.87 -26.39 10.20
CA ASN A 82 16.61 -25.22 10.67
C ASN A 82 15.65 -24.29 11.41
N ASN A 83 16.19 -23.37 12.20
CA ASN A 83 15.40 -22.30 12.80
C ASN A 83 14.84 -21.35 11.72
N PHE A 84 13.64 -20.84 11.95
CA PHE A 84 13.00 -19.81 11.15
C PHE A 84 13.50 -18.41 11.57
N PRO A 85 14.13 -17.64 10.66
CA PRO A 85 14.43 -16.23 10.83
C PRO A 85 13.17 -15.37 10.96
N PHE A 86 13.03 -14.67 12.07
CA PHE A 86 11.93 -13.74 12.34
C PHE A 86 12.48 -12.32 12.59
N PHE A 87 11.94 -11.30 11.93
CA PHE A 87 12.35 -9.91 12.10
C PHE A 87 11.29 -9.08 12.81
N LEU A 88 11.63 -8.58 14.00
CA LEU A 88 10.80 -7.66 14.76
C LEU A 88 11.18 -6.21 14.47
N TYR A 89 10.21 -5.40 14.04
CA TYR A 89 10.31 -3.95 14.01
C TYR A 89 9.52 -3.35 15.17
N ASN A 90 10.15 -2.44 15.92
CA ASN A 90 9.60 -1.89 17.16
C ASN A 90 8.36 -1.01 16.95
N ASN A 91 8.19 -0.49 15.73
CA ASN A 91 7.05 0.30 15.29
C ASN A 91 6.88 0.16 13.77
N HIS A 92 5.73 0.59 13.24
CA HIS A 92 5.44 0.54 11.80
C HIS A 92 6.30 1.49 10.97
N ASN A 93 6.67 2.66 11.48
CA ASN A 93 7.54 3.62 10.79
C ASN A 93 8.94 3.05 10.49
N ASP A 94 9.49 2.24 11.39
CA ASP A 94 10.73 1.49 11.15
C ASP A 94 10.51 0.34 10.17
N PHE A 95 9.34 -0.30 10.21
CA PHE A 95 8.99 -1.39 9.30
C PHE A 95 8.93 -0.91 7.85
N GLU A 96 8.35 0.27 7.59
CA GLU A 96 8.33 0.88 6.25
C GLU A 96 9.74 1.18 5.67
N GLN A 97 10.76 1.29 6.54
CA GLN A 97 12.15 1.55 6.17
C GLN A 97 12.92 0.27 5.78
N THR A 98 12.33 -0.93 5.94
CA THR A 98 13.00 -2.19 5.61
C THR A 98 13.47 -2.25 4.17
N ASN A 99 14.65 -2.80 3.92
CA ASN A 99 15.16 -3.07 2.56
C ASN A 99 14.91 -4.53 2.12
N ILE A 100 14.27 -5.34 2.96
CA ILE A 100 13.98 -6.74 2.67
C ILE A 100 12.86 -6.86 1.64
N VAL A 101 11.75 -6.13 1.84
CA VAL A 101 10.58 -6.07 0.98
C VAL A 101 10.06 -4.63 0.92
N SER A 102 9.21 -4.31 -0.06
CA SER A 102 8.52 -3.02 -0.06
C SER A 102 7.28 -3.11 0.81
N ILE A 103 7.17 -2.21 1.80
CA ILE A 103 6.07 -2.15 2.76
C ILE A 103 5.25 -0.89 2.48
N GLY A 104 3.93 -1.01 2.57
CA GLY A 104 3.02 0.12 2.61
C GLY A 104 2.38 0.25 3.98
N GLU A 105 1.68 1.37 4.19
CA GLU A 105 1.09 1.76 5.47
C GLU A 105 0.09 0.72 6.05
N GLY A 106 -0.62 0.00 5.17
CA GLY A 106 -1.61 -1.02 5.59
C GLY A 106 -1.01 -2.40 5.88
N THR A 107 0.30 -2.58 5.78
CA THR A 107 0.95 -3.90 5.88
C THR A 107 1.44 -4.18 7.31
N GLY A 108 0.85 -5.17 7.99
CA GLY A 108 1.25 -5.58 9.35
C GLY A 108 2.47 -6.50 9.39
N GLY A 109 2.58 -7.39 8.40
CA GLY A 109 3.65 -8.37 8.28
C GLY A 109 3.88 -8.77 6.82
N VAL A 110 5.02 -9.42 6.56
CA VAL A 110 5.32 -10.03 5.26
C VAL A 110 6.20 -11.26 5.44
N THR A 111 5.96 -12.28 4.63
CA THR A 111 6.76 -13.50 4.54
C THR A 111 7.46 -13.63 3.19
N GLU A 112 8.77 -13.92 3.18
CA GLU A 112 9.58 -14.09 1.97
C GLU A 112 9.93 -15.56 1.70
N ALA A 113 9.25 -16.13 0.70
CA ALA A 113 9.40 -17.53 0.29
C ALA A 113 10.81 -17.96 -0.13
N PHE A 114 11.69 -17.07 -0.60
CA PHE A 114 13.01 -17.46 -1.09
C PHE A 114 14.02 -17.70 0.02
N LYS A 115 13.95 -16.91 1.10
CA LYS A 115 14.89 -16.96 2.21
C LYS A 115 14.33 -17.63 3.45
N ASN A 116 13.05 -18.03 3.42
CA ASN A 116 12.30 -18.50 4.58
C ASN A 116 12.49 -17.52 5.73
N ARG A 117 11.99 -16.31 5.59
CA ARG A 117 12.03 -15.33 6.66
C ARG A 117 10.77 -14.50 6.62
N PHE A 118 10.30 -14.14 7.79
CA PHE A 118 9.12 -13.32 7.96
C PHE A 118 9.41 -12.16 8.89
N LEU A 119 8.67 -11.08 8.69
CA LEU A 119 8.91 -9.79 9.31
C LEU A 119 7.58 -9.21 9.78
N VAL A 120 7.59 -8.58 10.95
CA VAL A 120 6.38 -7.98 11.53
C VAL A 120 6.68 -6.58 12.04
N GLY A 121 5.81 -5.64 11.68
CA GLY A 121 5.77 -4.28 12.21
C GLY A 121 4.83 -4.19 13.41
N HIS A 122 5.32 -3.66 14.53
CA HIS A 122 4.50 -3.51 15.72
C HIS A 122 3.63 -2.24 15.68
N LEU A 123 2.35 -2.38 16.05
CA LEU A 123 1.38 -1.29 16.17
C LEU A 123 0.97 -1.04 17.64
N GLY A 124 1.75 -1.40 18.65
CA GLY A 124 1.38 -1.23 20.06
C GLY A 124 0.53 -2.38 20.62
N SER A 125 -0.53 -2.78 19.92
CA SER A 125 -1.40 -3.90 20.34
C SER A 125 -0.64 -5.23 20.37
N GLN A 126 -0.70 -5.90 21.53
CA GLN A 126 -0.15 -7.24 21.73
C GLN A 126 -1.02 -8.30 21.05
N ARG A 127 -2.36 -8.12 21.06
CA ARG A 127 -3.28 -9.02 20.35
C ARG A 127 -3.02 -9.01 18.85
N TYR A 128 -2.85 -7.82 18.28
CA TYR A 128 -2.52 -7.66 16.86
C TYR A 128 -1.15 -8.25 16.54
N LEU A 129 -0.14 -8.02 17.39
CA LEU A 129 1.18 -8.61 17.21
C LEU A 129 1.14 -10.15 17.21
N GLU A 130 0.38 -10.77 18.12
CA GLU A 130 0.19 -12.23 18.15
C GLU A 130 -0.49 -12.75 16.88
N TYR A 131 -1.54 -12.05 16.42
CA TYR A 131 -2.27 -12.38 15.19
C TYR A 131 -1.34 -12.35 13.98
N VAL A 132 -0.60 -11.25 13.77
CA VAL A 132 0.29 -11.11 12.60
C VAL A 132 1.44 -12.12 12.65
N ILE A 133 2.02 -12.40 13.83
CA ILE A 133 3.07 -13.42 13.96
C ILE A 133 2.55 -14.80 13.53
N ALA A 134 1.33 -15.17 13.96
CA ALA A 134 0.74 -16.45 13.58
C ALA A 134 0.44 -16.52 12.08
N HIS A 135 -0.14 -15.46 11.51
CA HIS A 135 -0.46 -15.35 10.09
C HIS A 135 0.80 -15.53 9.22
N GLU A 136 1.84 -14.73 9.48
CA GLU A 136 3.08 -14.79 8.69
C GLU A 136 3.85 -16.10 8.90
N PHE A 137 3.84 -16.64 10.11
CA PHE A 137 4.48 -17.94 10.36
C PHE A 137 3.78 -19.08 9.59
N THR A 138 2.47 -18.99 9.35
CA THR A 138 1.78 -19.98 8.52
C THR A 138 2.33 -20.00 7.11
N HIS A 139 2.58 -18.84 6.49
CA HIS A 139 3.19 -18.78 5.17
C HIS A 139 4.60 -19.39 5.14
N GLU A 140 5.41 -19.22 6.18
CA GLU A 140 6.71 -19.91 6.27
C GLU A 140 6.55 -21.45 6.22
N VAL A 141 5.55 -21.98 6.93
CA VAL A 141 5.24 -23.40 6.94
C VAL A 141 4.70 -23.86 5.58
N GLU A 142 3.84 -23.06 4.94
CA GLU A 142 3.34 -23.33 3.58
C GLU A 142 4.47 -23.39 2.56
N PHE A 143 5.42 -22.45 2.63
CA PHE A 143 6.57 -22.40 1.74
C PHE A 143 7.50 -23.60 1.93
N GLU A 144 7.67 -24.11 3.15
CA GLU A 144 8.38 -25.36 3.41
C GLU A 144 7.68 -26.58 2.77
N TYR A 145 6.34 -26.63 2.74
CA TYR A 145 5.61 -27.64 1.98
C TYR A 145 5.84 -27.48 0.48
N LEU A 146 5.59 -26.29 -0.07
CA LEU A 146 5.52 -26.08 -1.52
C LEU A 146 6.90 -26.06 -2.20
N PHE A 147 7.93 -25.53 -1.54
CA PHE A 147 9.18 -25.13 -2.20
C PHE A 147 10.43 -25.92 -1.77
N ASN A 148 10.28 -27.06 -1.11
CA ASN A 148 11.42 -27.86 -0.69
C ASN A 148 12.26 -28.47 -1.85
N GLY A 149 13.52 -28.83 -1.57
CA GLY A 149 14.39 -29.61 -2.46
C GLY A 149 15.21 -28.80 -3.47
N PHE A 150 15.88 -29.51 -4.41
CA PHE A 150 16.86 -28.94 -5.35
C PHE A 150 16.26 -27.92 -6.34
N TRP A 151 15.00 -28.11 -6.73
CA TRP A 151 14.31 -27.26 -7.71
C TRP A 151 13.51 -26.11 -7.09
N ARG A 152 13.83 -25.72 -5.85
CA ARG A 152 13.15 -24.65 -5.10
C ARG A 152 12.84 -23.42 -5.95
N SER A 153 13.82 -22.84 -6.64
CA SER A 153 13.62 -21.63 -7.44
C SER A 153 12.57 -21.79 -8.55
N LEU A 154 12.48 -22.96 -9.19
CA LEU A 154 11.45 -23.22 -10.20
C LEU A 154 10.08 -23.45 -9.58
N ARG A 155 10.02 -24.08 -8.40
CA ARG A 155 8.75 -24.29 -7.69
C ARG A 155 8.18 -22.98 -7.18
N VAL A 156 9.00 -22.03 -6.72
CA VAL A 156 8.54 -20.71 -6.28
C VAL A 156 7.81 -19.95 -7.40
N LEU A 157 8.16 -20.20 -8.67
CA LEU A 157 7.41 -19.64 -9.82
C LEU A 157 5.96 -20.13 -9.89
N LYS A 158 5.62 -21.26 -9.25
CA LYS A 158 4.22 -21.73 -9.12
C LYS A 158 3.39 -20.88 -8.15
N LEU A 159 3.98 -19.96 -7.39
CA LEU A 159 3.21 -19.04 -6.53
C LEU A 159 2.08 -18.33 -7.28
N VAL A 160 2.32 -17.96 -8.55
CA VAL A 160 1.30 -17.29 -9.40
C VAL A 160 0.10 -18.19 -9.76
N ILE A 161 0.16 -19.48 -9.42
CA ILE A 161 -0.85 -20.50 -9.73
C ILE A 161 -1.54 -20.98 -8.45
N TYR A 162 -0.88 -20.87 -7.29
CA TYR A 162 -1.49 -21.26 -6.03
C TYR A 162 -2.58 -20.24 -5.66
N PRO A 163 -3.80 -20.71 -5.37
CA PRO A 163 -4.88 -19.79 -5.07
C PRO A 163 -4.64 -19.13 -3.71
N ASN A 164 -4.76 -17.80 -3.69
CA ASN A 164 -4.70 -17.04 -2.44
C ASN A 164 -5.80 -17.45 -1.46
N TRP A 165 -6.98 -17.87 -1.92
CA TRP A 165 -8.01 -18.38 -0.99
C TRP A 165 -7.55 -19.56 -0.14
N LEU A 166 -6.58 -20.35 -0.61
CA LEU A 166 -5.99 -21.43 0.19
C LEU A 166 -4.90 -20.88 1.10
N LEU A 167 -3.94 -20.14 0.55
CA LEU A 167 -2.77 -19.67 1.30
C LEU A 167 -3.17 -18.67 2.40
N GLU A 168 -3.88 -17.62 2.01
CA GLU A 168 -4.37 -16.58 2.92
C GLU A 168 -5.46 -17.13 3.84
N GLY A 169 -6.31 -18.03 3.32
CA GLY A 169 -7.33 -18.70 4.12
C GLY A 169 -6.74 -19.54 5.26
N LEU A 170 -5.65 -20.28 5.01
CA LEU A 170 -4.96 -21.07 6.03
C LEU A 170 -4.24 -20.18 7.05
N ALA A 171 -3.58 -19.11 6.59
CA ALA A 171 -2.94 -18.13 7.46
C ALA A 171 -3.93 -17.46 8.42
N GLU A 172 -5.09 -17.03 7.91
CA GLU A 172 -6.17 -16.50 8.74
C GLU A 172 -6.76 -17.56 9.68
N TYR A 173 -7.04 -18.78 9.19
CA TYR A 173 -7.62 -19.86 9.99
C TYR A 173 -6.73 -20.25 11.19
N THR A 174 -5.42 -20.36 10.97
CA THR A 174 -4.43 -20.75 11.99
C THR A 174 -4.13 -19.63 12.99
N SER A 175 -4.44 -18.38 12.64
CA SER A 175 -4.35 -17.23 13.54
C SER A 175 -5.47 -17.20 14.58
N GLY A 176 -6.52 -18.01 14.41
CA GLY A 176 -7.61 -18.19 15.37
C GLY A 176 -8.64 -17.05 15.34
N ASP A 177 -9.28 -16.76 16.48
CA ASP A 177 -10.37 -15.78 16.55
C ASP A 177 -9.92 -14.38 17.03
N LEU A 178 -8.62 -14.07 16.89
CA LEU A 178 -8.01 -12.80 17.31
C LEU A 178 -8.56 -11.56 16.55
N ASP A 179 -9.15 -11.76 15.36
CA ASP A 179 -9.81 -10.73 14.53
C ASP A 179 -11.24 -11.13 14.11
N SER A 180 -11.94 -11.88 14.97
CA SER A 180 -13.27 -12.44 14.67
C SER A 180 -14.34 -11.37 14.40
N THR A 181 -14.31 -10.23 15.09
CA THR A 181 -15.29 -9.15 14.88
C THR A 181 -15.24 -8.58 13.46
N THR A 182 -14.03 -8.31 12.96
CA THR A 182 -13.84 -7.84 11.58
C THR A 182 -14.33 -8.90 10.59
N ARG A 183 -13.97 -10.17 10.81
CA ARG A 183 -14.43 -11.30 9.99
C ARG A 183 -15.95 -11.35 9.89
N GLU A 184 -16.65 -11.45 11.02
CA GLU A 184 -18.12 -11.57 11.02
C GLU A 184 -18.80 -10.33 10.41
N MET A 185 -18.24 -9.13 10.60
CA MET A 185 -18.78 -7.90 10.01
C MET A 185 -18.74 -7.94 8.47
N TYR A 186 -17.59 -8.24 7.86
CA TYR A 186 -17.45 -8.26 6.40
C TYR A 186 -18.24 -9.40 5.76
N LEU A 187 -18.21 -10.59 6.36
CA LEU A 187 -18.93 -11.76 5.85
C LEU A 187 -20.44 -11.58 5.94
N ARG A 188 -20.96 -11.04 7.05
CA ARG A 188 -22.38 -10.73 7.20
C ARG A 188 -22.84 -9.69 6.19
N ASP A 189 -22.05 -8.64 5.98
CA ASP A 189 -22.36 -7.60 4.99
C ASP A 189 -22.46 -8.18 3.57
N ALA A 190 -21.47 -8.99 3.17
CA ALA A 190 -21.40 -9.61 1.86
C ALA A 190 -22.48 -10.69 1.65
N ALA A 191 -22.66 -11.61 2.61
CA ALA A 191 -23.63 -12.70 2.50
C ALA A 191 -25.07 -12.18 2.45
N THR A 192 -25.44 -11.24 3.33
CA THR A 192 -26.82 -10.69 3.36
C THR A 192 -27.17 -9.83 2.14
N LEU A 193 -26.17 -9.36 1.38
CA LEU A 193 -26.35 -8.61 0.15
C LEU A 193 -26.13 -9.44 -1.13
N ASN A 194 -25.80 -10.73 -1.00
CA ASN A 194 -25.38 -11.58 -2.11
C ASN A 194 -24.19 -10.97 -2.89
N LYS A 195 -23.14 -10.60 -2.15
CA LYS A 195 -21.90 -9.96 -2.62
C LYS A 195 -20.62 -10.70 -2.25
N LEU A 196 -20.75 -11.97 -1.83
CA LEU A 196 -19.61 -12.88 -1.68
C LEU A 196 -18.87 -13.02 -3.02
N LEU A 197 -17.54 -13.10 -2.96
CA LEU A 197 -16.68 -13.17 -4.13
C LEU A 197 -16.66 -14.62 -4.64
N PRO A 198 -16.87 -14.87 -5.95
CA PRO A 198 -16.70 -16.21 -6.49
C PRO A 198 -15.28 -16.74 -6.22
N LEU A 199 -15.15 -18.01 -5.83
CA LEU A 199 -13.84 -18.60 -5.52
C LEU A 199 -12.83 -18.51 -6.68
N GLU A 200 -13.33 -18.50 -7.92
CA GLU A 200 -12.52 -18.27 -9.13
C GLU A 200 -11.80 -16.91 -9.11
N GLN A 201 -12.39 -15.86 -8.51
CA GLN A 201 -11.81 -14.52 -8.37
C GLN A 201 -10.90 -14.39 -7.13
N LEU A 202 -10.78 -15.43 -6.32
CA LEU A 202 -9.92 -15.43 -5.13
C LEU A 202 -8.59 -16.16 -5.37
N TYR A 203 -8.24 -16.42 -6.64
CA TYR A 203 -6.92 -16.92 -6.98
C TYR A 203 -5.84 -15.87 -6.72
N SER A 204 -6.13 -14.59 -6.94
CA SER A 204 -5.25 -13.47 -6.61
C SER A 204 -6.03 -12.27 -6.11
N PHE A 205 -5.50 -11.57 -5.09
CA PHE A 205 -6.15 -10.38 -4.53
C PHE A 205 -5.74 -9.07 -5.24
N ASN A 206 -4.83 -9.12 -6.21
CA ASN A 206 -4.34 -7.90 -6.87
C ASN A 206 -5.38 -7.22 -7.76
N HIS A 207 -6.35 -7.98 -8.29
CA HIS A 207 -7.38 -7.47 -9.19
C HIS A 207 -8.70 -7.11 -8.49
N VAL A 208 -8.87 -7.51 -7.23
CA VAL A 208 -10.06 -7.15 -6.45
C VAL A 208 -10.02 -5.65 -6.13
N LEU A 209 -11.19 -5.04 -5.93
CA LEU A 209 -11.21 -3.61 -5.59
C LEU A 209 -10.60 -3.39 -4.20
N PRO A 210 -9.99 -2.23 -3.91
CA PRO A 210 -9.30 -2.00 -2.63
C PRO A 210 -10.15 -2.30 -1.39
N HIS A 211 -11.44 -1.94 -1.41
CA HIS A 211 -12.37 -2.22 -0.30
C HIS A 211 -12.78 -3.69 -0.18
N GLN A 212 -12.54 -4.52 -1.21
CA GLN A 212 -12.85 -5.95 -1.23
C GLN A 212 -11.67 -6.80 -0.74
N VAL A 213 -10.47 -6.24 -0.60
CA VAL A 213 -9.29 -7.00 -0.16
C VAL A 213 -9.54 -7.63 1.21
N THR A 214 -10.01 -6.86 2.20
CA THR A 214 -10.37 -7.42 3.51
C THR A 214 -11.42 -8.51 3.42
N LEU A 215 -12.45 -8.34 2.57
CA LEU A 215 -13.46 -9.38 2.35
C LEU A 215 -12.83 -10.65 1.77
N ALA A 216 -11.91 -10.53 0.81
CA ALA A 216 -11.22 -11.67 0.20
C ALA A 216 -10.46 -12.51 1.23
N TYR A 217 -9.74 -11.88 2.17
CA TYR A 217 -9.09 -12.56 3.30
C TYR A 217 -10.12 -13.29 4.18
N LYS A 218 -11.17 -12.59 4.63
CA LYS A 218 -12.16 -13.15 5.56
C LYS A 218 -13.03 -14.24 4.94
N GLU A 219 -13.33 -14.13 3.65
CA GLU A 219 -14.04 -15.16 2.89
C GLU A 219 -13.19 -16.42 2.71
N SER A 220 -11.90 -16.24 2.47
CA SER A 220 -10.93 -17.35 2.39
C SER A 220 -10.76 -18.06 3.74
N GLU A 221 -10.72 -17.31 4.84
CA GLU A 221 -10.73 -17.88 6.20
C GLU A 221 -11.99 -18.72 6.44
N ALA A 222 -13.17 -18.16 6.11
CA ALA A 222 -14.44 -18.83 6.28
C ALA A 222 -14.54 -20.10 5.42
N LEU A 223 -13.96 -20.09 4.22
CA LEU A 223 -13.85 -21.28 3.39
C LEU A 223 -13.01 -22.38 4.07
N MET A 224 -11.88 -22.03 4.70
CA MET A 224 -11.06 -23.03 5.42
C MET A 224 -11.82 -23.62 6.61
N ARG A 225 -12.58 -22.79 7.34
CA ARG A 225 -13.45 -23.26 8.44
C ARG A 225 -14.53 -24.20 7.92
N TYR A 226 -15.23 -23.82 6.85
CA TYR A 226 -16.21 -24.67 6.18
C TYR A 226 -15.63 -26.01 5.73
N ILE A 227 -14.45 -26.01 5.10
CA ILE A 227 -13.77 -27.25 4.68
C ILE A 227 -13.42 -28.11 5.89
N ALA A 228 -12.88 -27.51 6.95
CA ALA A 228 -12.52 -28.24 8.16
C ALA A 228 -13.74 -28.88 8.85
N ASP A 229 -14.85 -28.16 8.90
CA ASP A 229 -16.09 -28.59 9.56
C ASP A 229 -16.84 -29.66 8.75
N GLU A 230 -16.97 -29.47 7.42
CA GLU A 230 -17.75 -30.38 6.56
C GLU A 230 -16.96 -31.58 6.04
N TYR A 231 -15.67 -31.41 5.74
CA TYR A 231 -14.85 -32.44 5.08
C TYR A 231 -13.76 -33.01 6.00
N GLY A 232 -13.50 -32.38 7.15
CA GLY A 232 -12.49 -32.77 8.12
C GLY A 232 -11.26 -31.86 8.12
N ARG A 233 -10.76 -31.55 9.31
CA ARG A 233 -9.59 -30.67 9.51
C ARG A 233 -8.32 -31.16 8.82
N ASP A 234 -8.14 -32.48 8.66
CA ASP A 234 -7.01 -33.08 7.95
C ASP A 234 -6.96 -32.71 6.45
N LYS A 235 -8.10 -32.34 5.87
CA LYS A 235 -8.19 -31.95 4.45
C LYS A 235 -7.43 -30.67 4.13
N LEU A 236 -7.29 -29.76 5.09
CA LEU A 236 -6.55 -28.51 4.93
C LEU A 236 -5.10 -28.76 4.50
N ALA A 237 -4.40 -29.64 5.20
CA ALA A 237 -3.02 -30.02 4.86
C ALA A 237 -2.94 -30.81 3.54
N LEU A 238 -3.92 -31.69 3.28
CA LEU A 238 -3.96 -32.50 2.06
C LEU A 238 -4.17 -31.66 0.78
N LEU A 239 -4.96 -30.59 0.86
CA LEU A 239 -5.14 -29.63 -0.23
C LEU A 239 -3.80 -29.00 -0.63
N LEU A 240 -3.08 -28.46 0.36
CA LEU A 240 -1.77 -27.84 0.15
C LEU A 240 -0.75 -28.83 -0.45
N GLN A 241 -0.75 -30.07 0.03
CA GLN A 241 0.11 -31.13 -0.50
C GLN A 241 -0.23 -31.49 -1.96
N ALA A 242 -1.51 -31.56 -2.31
CA ALA A 242 -1.95 -31.88 -3.67
C ALA A 242 -1.51 -30.82 -4.70
N TYR A 243 -1.43 -29.55 -4.30
CA TYR A 243 -0.94 -28.45 -5.16
C TYR A 243 0.56 -28.55 -5.49
N GLN A 244 1.34 -29.35 -4.75
CA GLN A 244 2.75 -29.56 -5.11
C GLN A 244 2.88 -30.17 -6.52
N GLU A 245 2.05 -31.15 -6.84
CA GLU A 245 2.11 -31.93 -8.08
C GLU A 245 1.13 -31.45 -9.16
N ARG A 246 0.10 -30.69 -8.78
CA ARG A 246 -0.98 -30.24 -9.67
C ARG A 246 -0.92 -28.73 -9.92
N PHE A 247 -1.65 -28.25 -10.91
CA PHE A 247 -1.67 -26.84 -11.34
C PHE A 247 -3.06 -26.22 -11.39
N ASP A 248 -4.12 -27.03 -11.35
CA ASP A 248 -5.52 -26.60 -11.44
C ASP A 248 -6.30 -26.97 -10.17
N ALA A 249 -7.21 -26.09 -9.73
CA ALA A 249 -7.99 -26.34 -8.52
C ALA A 249 -8.95 -27.52 -8.69
N ASP A 250 -9.58 -27.68 -9.85
CA ASP A 250 -10.56 -28.74 -10.06
C ASP A 250 -9.96 -30.13 -9.83
N THR A 251 -8.79 -30.40 -10.41
CA THR A 251 -8.10 -31.68 -10.16
C THR A 251 -7.69 -31.81 -8.69
N VAL A 252 -7.22 -30.74 -8.03
CA VAL A 252 -6.86 -30.79 -6.60
C VAL A 252 -8.07 -31.09 -5.72
N LEU A 253 -9.15 -30.32 -5.87
CA LEU A 253 -10.38 -30.42 -5.07
C LEU A 253 -11.07 -31.76 -5.30
N THR A 254 -11.18 -32.22 -6.56
CA THR A 254 -11.79 -33.52 -6.88
C THR A 254 -10.99 -34.67 -6.25
N GLY A 255 -9.66 -34.56 -6.22
CA GLY A 255 -8.78 -35.58 -5.64
C GLY A 255 -8.77 -35.63 -4.10
N THR A 256 -9.19 -34.55 -3.42
CA THR A 256 -9.06 -34.40 -1.97
C THR A 256 -10.40 -34.35 -1.24
N LEU A 257 -11.33 -33.56 -1.78
CA LEU A 257 -12.69 -33.32 -1.27
C LEU A 257 -13.77 -34.06 -2.06
N GLY A 258 -13.48 -34.53 -3.28
CA GLY A 258 -14.45 -35.20 -4.14
C GLY A 258 -15.47 -34.26 -4.81
N ILE A 259 -15.15 -32.97 -4.91
CA ILE A 259 -15.96 -31.93 -5.54
C ILE A 259 -15.06 -31.02 -6.38
N ASP A 260 -15.59 -30.42 -7.44
CA ASP A 260 -14.91 -29.42 -8.26
C ASP A 260 -15.04 -28.00 -7.64
N LEU A 261 -14.35 -27.02 -8.23
CA LEU A 261 -14.33 -25.64 -7.72
C LEU A 261 -15.72 -25.01 -7.76
N ALA A 262 -16.45 -25.18 -8.87
CA ALA A 262 -17.80 -24.63 -9.03
C ALA A 262 -18.80 -25.25 -8.04
N GLY A 263 -18.70 -26.56 -7.79
CA GLY A 263 -19.53 -27.24 -6.80
C GLY A 263 -19.21 -26.79 -5.36
N LEU A 264 -17.93 -26.58 -5.05
CA LEU A 264 -17.52 -26.06 -3.74
C LEU A 264 -18.00 -24.63 -3.53
N ASP A 265 -17.79 -23.74 -4.50
CA ASP A 265 -18.23 -22.34 -4.48
C ASP A 265 -19.73 -22.24 -4.22
N LYS A 266 -20.53 -23.03 -4.95
CA LYS A 266 -21.99 -23.06 -4.76
C LYS A 266 -22.40 -23.46 -3.35
N LYS A 267 -21.86 -24.58 -2.85
CA LYS A 267 -22.22 -25.09 -1.50
C LYS A 267 -21.78 -24.14 -0.40
N PHE A 268 -20.57 -23.59 -0.53
CA PHE A 268 -20.04 -22.63 0.44
C PHE A 268 -20.90 -21.36 0.46
N ARG A 269 -21.28 -20.81 -0.70
CA ARG A 269 -22.16 -19.64 -0.77
C ARG A 269 -23.52 -19.91 -0.13
N GLU A 270 -24.15 -21.05 -0.44
CA GLU A 270 -25.42 -21.45 0.18
C GLU A 270 -25.30 -21.57 1.71
N TYR A 271 -24.23 -22.20 2.21
CA TYR A 271 -23.94 -22.30 3.65
C TYR A 271 -23.81 -20.93 4.33
N MET A 272 -23.08 -20.00 3.70
CA MET A 272 -22.85 -18.66 4.24
C MET A 272 -24.14 -17.82 4.23
N GLU A 273 -24.91 -17.86 3.14
CA GLU A 273 -26.18 -17.15 3.03
C GLU A 273 -27.18 -17.61 4.10
N ASP A 274 -27.29 -18.92 4.32
CA ASP A 274 -28.19 -19.50 5.33
C ASP A 274 -27.76 -19.10 6.76
N ASP A 275 -26.47 -19.24 7.11
CA ASP A 275 -25.94 -18.89 8.44
C ASP A 275 -26.14 -17.40 8.75
N TYR A 276 -25.74 -16.51 7.83
CA TYR A 276 -25.83 -15.08 8.06
C TYR A 276 -27.26 -14.53 7.97
N THR A 277 -28.16 -15.18 7.25
CA THR A 277 -29.59 -14.84 7.29
C THR A 277 -30.16 -15.04 8.70
N LEU A 278 -29.81 -16.15 9.35
CA LEU A 278 -30.24 -16.43 10.73
C LEU A 278 -29.58 -15.49 11.75
N LYS A 279 -28.26 -15.29 11.65
CA LYS A 279 -27.51 -14.37 12.53
C LYS A 279 -27.99 -12.92 12.42
N SER A 280 -28.53 -12.52 11.27
CA SER A 280 -28.96 -11.13 11.01
C SER A 280 -30.43 -10.85 11.30
N ALA A 281 -31.24 -11.87 11.63
CA ALA A 281 -32.70 -11.75 11.73
C ALA A 281 -33.21 -10.69 12.74
N ASN A 282 -32.43 -10.40 13.79
CA ASN A 282 -32.77 -9.45 14.85
C ASN A 282 -31.90 -8.17 14.83
N LEU A 283 -31.23 -7.90 13.71
CA LEU A 283 -30.39 -6.73 13.51
C LEU A 283 -31.13 -5.69 12.67
N SER A 284 -30.82 -4.41 12.86
CA SER A 284 -31.45 -3.32 12.12
C SER A 284 -30.46 -2.63 11.18
N GLU A 285 -30.98 -1.96 10.15
CA GLU A 285 -30.17 -1.06 9.34
C GLU A 285 -29.83 0.20 10.13
N SER A 286 -28.69 0.82 9.83
CA SER A 286 -28.23 2.04 10.55
C SER A 286 -29.21 3.21 10.43
N SER A 287 -29.98 3.24 9.34
CA SER A 287 -31.06 4.21 9.10
C SER A 287 -32.21 4.13 10.11
N ALA A 288 -32.33 3.02 10.87
CA ALA A 288 -33.30 2.90 11.96
C ALA A 288 -32.91 3.72 13.20
N TYR A 289 -31.62 4.06 13.33
CA TYR A 289 -31.06 4.75 14.49
C TYR A 289 -30.67 6.20 14.20
N GLY A 290 -30.35 6.52 12.94
CA GLY A 290 -29.94 7.87 12.55
C GLY A 290 -30.18 8.16 11.08
N ARG A 291 -30.15 9.45 10.72
CA ARG A 291 -30.26 9.90 9.32
C ARG A 291 -28.88 9.97 8.65
N LEU A 292 -28.81 9.56 7.39
CA LEU A 292 -27.59 9.63 6.58
C LEU A 292 -27.18 11.09 6.30
N LEU A 293 -25.88 11.40 6.41
CA LEU A 293 -25.31 12.73 6.13
C LEU A 293 -24.47 12.78 4.85
N THR A 294 -23.74 11.72 4.54
CA THR A 294 -22.80 11.68 3.39
C THR A 294 -23.40 10.96 2.19
N PRO A 295 -22.98 11.30 0.96
CA PRO A 295 -23.42 10.58 -0.23
C PRO A 295 -22.85 9.16 -0.27
N ALA A 296 -23.65 8.21 -0.73
CA ALA A 296 -23.23 6.81 -0.84
C ALA A 296 -22.19 6.56 -1.95
N GLY A 297 -22.14 7.41 -2.99
CA GLY A 297 -21.20 7.31 -4.11
C GLY A 297 -21.40 6.09 -5.03
N GLU A 298 -20.69 6.06 -6.17
CA GLU A 298 -20.63 4.88 -7.06
C GLU A 298 -19.59 3.85 -6.60
N TYR A 299 -18.51 4.33 -5.97
CA TYR A 299 -17.48 3.49 -5.36
C TYR A 299 -17.63 3.54 -3.84
N PRO A 300 -17.44 2.40 -3.15
CA PRO A 300 -17.36 2.40 -1.69
C PRO A 300 -16.30 3.39 -1.21
N ARG A 301 -16.71 4.22 -0.25
CA ARG A 301 -15.92 5.28 0.35
C ARG A 301 -15.97 5.12 1.86
N PHE A 302 -14.91 5.58 2.50
CA PHE A 302 -14.79 5.56 3.94
C PHE A 302 -14.87 7.00 4.43
N PHE A 303 -15.93 7.32 5.17
CA PHE A 303 -16.09 8.58 5.88
C PHE A 303 -15.96 8.31 7.37
N GLN A 304 -14.91 8.83 8.01
CA GLN A 304 -14.50 8.43 9.35
C GLN A 304 -13.90 9.58 10.17
N CYS A 305 -13.65 9.34 11.46
CA CYS A 305 -13.12 10.30 12.43
C CYS A 305 -13.90 11.63 12.48
N ALA A 306 -15.21 11.59 12.23
CA ALA A 306 -15.99 12.81 12.08
C ALA A 306 -16.22 13.50 13.43
N VAL A 307 -16.09 14.83 13.49
CA VAL A 307 -16.20 15.64 14.71
C VAL A 307 -16.94 16.95 14.44
N PHE A 308 -17.80 17.38 15.37
CA PHE A 308 -18.49 18.67 15.28
C PHE A 308 -17.54 19.84 15.54
N SER A 309 -17.74 20.92 14.80
CA SER A 309 -17.25 22.23 15.22
C SER A 309 -17.91 22.65 16.55
N PRO A 310 -17.26 23.49 17.38
CA PRO A 310 -17.81 23.88 18.68
C PRO A 310 -19.19 24.57 18.62
N GLY A 311 -19.50 25.28 17.53
CA GLY A 311 -20.84 25.88 17.32
C GLY A 311 -21.90 24.89 16.83
N GLY A 312 -21.49 23.72 16.33
CA GLY A 312 -22.39 22.66 15.87
C GLY A 312 -22.96 22.85 14.46
N GLU A 313 -22.62 23.93 13.74
CA GLU A 313 -23.13 24.18 12.38
C GLU A 313 -22.36 23.40 11.30
N THR A 314 -21.10 23.07 11.58
CA THR A 314 -20.22 22.32 10.66
C THR A 314 -19.62 21.08 11.33
N MET A 315 -19.16 20.13 10.53
CA MET A 315 -18.36 18.98 10.99
C MET A 315 -17.11 18.80 10.14
N ALA A 316 -16.01 18.37 10.75
CA ALA A 316 -14.82 17.88 10.05
C ALA A 316 -14.85 16.34 9.99
N TYR A 317 -14.30 15.74 8.94
CA TYR A 317 -14.18 14.29 8.79
C TYR A 317 -13.01 13.93 7.88
N ILE A 318 -12.54 12.68 7.97
CA ILE A 318 -11.52 12.11 7.08
C ILE A 318 -12.21 11.23 6.04
N SER A 319 -11.77 11.31 4.78
CA SER A 319 -12.25 10.41 3.75
C SER A 319 -11.26 10.11 2.64
N ASP A 320 -11.38 8.91 2.07
CA ASP A 320 -10.57 8.35 0.99
C ASP A 320 -11.10 8.65 -0.41
N GLU A 321 -12.00 9.64 -0.57
CA GLU A 321 -12.76 9.87 -1.81
C GLU A 321 -11.91 10.03 -3.08
N ARG A 322 -10.62 10.39 -2.95
CA ARG A 322 -9.64 10.57 -4.04
C ARG A 322 -8.50 9.55 -4.03
N GLY A 323 -8.59 8.51 -3.19
CA GLY A 323 -7.64 7.41 -3.06
C GLY A 323 -6.67 7.52 -1.89
N ASN A 324 -6.60 8.66 -1.20
CA ASN A 324 -5.85 8.83 0.05
C ASN A 324 -6.74 9.51 1.09
N ASN A 325 -6.43 9.31 2.37
CA ASN A 325 -7.13 9.92 3.49
C ASN A 325 -6.89 11.45 3.52
N GLU A 326 -7.93 12.23 3.24
CA GLU A 326 -7.91 13.69 3.26
C GLU A 326 -8.93 14.24 4.27
N ILE A 327 -8.71 15.46 4.78
CA ILE A 327 -9.61 16.10 5.76
C ILE A 327 -10.57 17.06 5.05
N TYR A 328 -11.85 16.90 5.33
CA TYR A 328 -12.95 17.68 4.79
C TYR A 328 -13.73 18.38 5.90
N LEU A 329 -14.32 19.52 5.57
CA LEU A 329 -15.28 20.23 6.40
C LEU A 329 -16.62 20.29 5.67
N MET A 330 -17.71 19.87 6.31
CA MET A 330 -19.08 19.92 5.79
C MET A 330 -19.94 20.87 6.62
N ASP A 331 -20.69 21.72 5.93
CA ASP A 331 -21.80 22.47 6.50
C ASP A 331 -23.04 21.56 6.64
N LEU A 332 -23.58 21.44 7.84
CA LEU A 332 -24.61 20.43 8.13
C LEU A 332 -25.98 20.78 7.57
N GLU A 333 -26.26 22.06 7.32
CA GLU A 333 -27.52 22.55 6.74
C GLU A 333 -27.48 22.45 5.20
N THR A 334 -26.48 23.06 4.57
CA THR A 334 -26.35 23.17 3.12
C THR A 334 -25.71 21.94 2.47
N LYS A 335 -25.07 21.05 3.26
CA LYS A 335 -24.28 19.90 2.81
C LYS A 335 -23.09 20.25 1.92
N LYS A 336 -22.70 21.51 1.85
CA LYS A 336 -21.51 21.94 1.10
C LYS A 336 -20.25 21.46 1.81
N THR A 337 -19.33 20.89 1.06
CA THR A 337 -18.04 20.41 1.56
C THR A 337 -16.90 21.27 1.04
N ARG A 338 -15.87 21.48 1.87
CA ARG A 338 -14.57 22.04 1.47
C ARG A 338 -13.45 21.19 2.04
N ARG A 339 -12.33 21.11 1.33
CA ARG A 339 -11.13 20.38 1.77
C ARG A 339 -10.28 21.28 2.67
N LEU A 340 -9.77 20.73 3.77
CA LEU A 340 -8.83 21.40 4.67
C LEU A 340 -7.39 20.94 4.39
N VAL A 341 -7.19 19.65 4.13
CA VAL A 341 -5.91 19.04 3.77
C VAL A 341 -6.03 18.38 2.41
N ASP A 342 -5.23 18.82 1.44
CA ASP A 342 -5.17 18.28 0.07
C ASP A 342 -3.79 17.66 -0.16
N LEU A 343 -3.70 16.33 -0.08
CA LEU A 343 -2.44 15.60 -0.24
C LEU A 343 -1.92 15.65 -1.69
N ALA A 344 -2.79 15.99 -2.64
CA ALA A 344 -2.41 16.20 -4.03
C ALA A 344 -1.61 17.51 -4.25
N GLU A 345 -1.71 18.48 -3.32
CA GLU A 345 -1.07 19.80 -3.43
C GLU A 345 -0.07 20.09 -2.29
N SER A 346 -0.19 19.43 -1.15
CA SER A 346 0.63 19.68 0.03
C SER A 346 1.79 18.69 0.13
N ILE A 347 2.98 19.22 0.45
CA ILE A 347 4.16 18.42 0.85
C ILE A 347 4.40 18.45 2.38
N SER A 348 3.49 19.09 3.11
CA SER A 348 3.64 19.26 4.56
C SER A 348 3.16 18.05 5.34
N VAL A 349 2.31 17.22 4.73
CA VAL A 349 1.74 15.97 5.24
C VAL A 349 1.76 14.99 4.07
N GLU A 350 2.22 13.76 4.30
CA GLU A 350 2.30 12.71 3.29
C GLU A 350 1.16 11.69 3.43
N ASN A 351 0.64 11.55 4.65
CA ASN A 351 -0.51 10.72 4.98
C ASN A 351 -1.23 11.23 6.25
N VAL A 352 -2.54 10.99 6.35
CA VAL A 352 -3.39 11.37 7.49
C VAL A 352 -3.87 10.10 8.20
N HIS A 353 -3.60 10.00 9.49
CA HIS A 353 -3.97 8.83 10.30
C HIS A 353 -5.47 8.78 10.58
N THR A 354 -6.02 7.57 10.56
CA THR A 354 -7.46 7.33 10.74
C THR A 354 -7.81 6.42 11.90
N GLU A 355 -6.81 6.03 12.69
CA GLU A 355 -7.01 5.27 13.92
C GLU A 355 -7.82 6.10 14.92
N GLY A 356 -8.86 5.49 15.49
CA GLY A 356 -9.43 5.99 16.73
C GLY A 356 -10.09 7.36 16.65
N SER A 357 -9.74 8.23 17.59
CA SER A 357 -10.21 9.60 17.72
C SER A 357 -9.37 10.59 16.91
N GLY A 358 -9.29 10.40 15.59
CA GLY A 358 -8.30 11.06 14.73
C GLY A 358 -8.38 12.59 14.57
N LEU A 359 -9.49 13.24 14.92
CA LEU A 359 -9.69 14.70 14.77
C LEU A 359 -10.22 15.35 16.06
N SER A 360 -9.73 16.54 16.39
CA SER A 360 -10.24 17.35 17.51
C SER A 360 -10.18 18.86 17.23
N PHE A 361 -11.23 19.60 17.59
CA PHE A 361 -11.26 21.07 17.52
C PHE A 361 -10.80 21.70 18.84
N SER A 362 -10.18 22.87 18.76
CA SER A 362 -10.10 23.78 19.90
C SER A 362 -11.50 24.24 20.32
N SER A 363 -11.68 24.57 21.60
CA SER A 363 -12.97 25.02 22.16
C SER A 363 -13.55 26.25 21.44
N ASP A 364 -12.69 27.13 20.92
CA ASP A 364 -13.06 28.33 20.17
C ASP A 364 -13.24 28.08 18.66
N GLY A 365 -12.98 26.85 18.19
CA GLY A 365 -13.09 26.46 16.79
C GLY A 365 -11.99 27.01 15.89
N ARG A 366 -10.98 27.68 16.45
CA ARG A 366 -9.87 28.26 15.69
C ARG A 366 -8.93 27.21 15.11
N PHE A 367 -8.70 26.12 15.83
CA PHE A 367 -7.74 25.10 15.46
C PHE A 367 -8.41 23.73 15.31
N LEU A 368 -7.99 23.00 14.27
CA LEU A 368 -8.27 21.57 14.11
C LEU A 368 -6.95 20.82 14.24
N VAL A 369 -6.90 19.82 15.12
CA VAL A 369 -5.71 18.99 15.35
C VAL A 369 -5.91 17.56 14.86
N PHE A 370 -4.85 16.97 14.33
CA PHE A 370 -4.83 15.61 13.80
C PHE A 370 -3.40 15.05 13.79
N ALA A 371 -3.26 13.75 13.62
CA ALA A 371 -1.97 13.08 13.45
C ALA A 371 -1.76 12.66 11.98
N GLY A 372 -0.50 12.65 11.55
CA GLY A 372 -0.17 12.22 10.20
C GLY A 372 1.32 11.99 10.02
N GLU A 373 1.69 11.47 8.87
CA GLU A 373 3.05 11.08 8.56
C GLU A 373 3.76 12.12 7.70
N ARG A 374 5.05 12.30 7.94
CA ARG A 374 5.96 13.01 7.03
C ARG A 374 7.36 12.43 7.15
N GLN A 375 7.99 12.08 6.03
CA GLN A 375 9.31 11.46 6.00
C GLN A 375 9.41 10.15 6.81
N GLN A 376 8.37 9.31 6.80
CA GLN A 376 8.33 8.07 7.60
C GLN A 376 8.47 8.32 9.11
N GLU A 377 7.97 9.48 9.57
CA GLU A 377 7.84 9.85 10.97
C GLU A 377 6.44 10.39 11.23
N ASP A 378 5.83 9.95 12.32
CA ASP A 378 4.56 10.49 12.77
C ASP A 378 4.74 11.83 13.46
N ASN A 379 3.84 12.75 13.15
CA ASN A 379 3.82 14.09 13.71
C ASN A 379 2.38 14.48 14.05
N LEU A 380 2.26 15.46 14.96
CA LEU A 380 0.99 16.12 15.22
C LEU A 380 0.88 17.35 14.34
N TYR A 381 -0.34 17.70 13.95
CA TYR A 381 -0.62 18.83 13.08
C TYR A 381 -1.72 19.70 13.64
N LEU A 382 -1.57 21.00 13.44
CA LEU A 382 -2.52 22.02 13.88
C LEU A 382 -2.88 22.90 12.68
N TYR A 383 -4.14 22.86 12.28
CA TYR A 383 -4.69 23.65 11.18
C TYR A 383 -5.42 24.87 11.74
N ASP A 384 -4.91 26.07 11.47
CA ASP A 384 -5.58 27.34 11.80
C ASP A 384 -6.69 27.60 10.77
N MET A 385 -7.93 27.51 11.25
CA MET A 385 -9.17 27.67 10.47
C MET A 385 -9.36 29.09 9.95
N ALA A 386 -8.81 30.09 10.64
CA ALA A 386 -8.92 31.50 10.27
C ALA A 386 -7.82 31.90 9.28
N ALA A 387 -6.59 31.44 9.51
CA ALA A 387 -5.44 31.72 8.64
C ALA A 387 -5.34 30.76 7.43
N CYS A 388 -6.15 29.69 7.40
CA CYS A 388 -6.07 28.59 6.43
C CYS A 388 -4.63 28.05 6.30
N ARG A 389 -3.97 27.87 7.44
CA ARG A 389 -2.55 27.49 7.50
C ARG A 389 -2.36 26.27 8.37
N LEU A 390 -1.56 25.33 7.89
CA LEU A 390 -1.14 24.14 8.61
C LEU A 390 0.21 24.35 9.30
N GLU A 391 0.31 23.95 10.57
CA GLU A 391 1.53 23.89 11.36
C GLU A 391 1.83 22.43 11.73
N LYS A 392 3.10 22.01 11.60
CA LYS A 392 3.58 20.71 12.04
C LYS A 392 4.19 20.83 13.43
N ILE A 393 3.89 19.87 14.29
CA ILE A 393 4.40 19.74 15.65
C ILE A 393 5.18 18.43 15.75
N ASP A 394 6.50 18.54 15.86
CA ASP A 394 7.38 17.40 16.09
C ASP A 394 7.20 16.86 17.51
N VAL A 395 7.08 15.54 17.64
CA VAL A 395 6.94 14.83 18.92
C VAL A 395 8.09 13.81 19.09
N PRO A 396 8.55 13.55 20.34
CA PRO A 396 9.69 12.67 20.60
C PRO A 396 9.30 11.19 20.76
N THR A 397 8.12 10.80 20.26
CA THR A 397 7.61 9.42 20.23
C THR A 397 7.81 8.83 18.84
N ASP A 398 7.98 7.51 18.72
CA ASP A 398 8.20 6.83 17.43
C ASP A 398 6.93 6.86 16.55
N THR A 399 5.75 6.85 17.17
CA THR A 399 4.43 7.04 16.52
C THR A 399 3.58 8.05 17.28
N ALA A 400 2.52 8.57 16.65
CA ALA A 400 1.56 9.46 17.29
C ALA A 400 0.16 9.36 16.67
N ALA A 401 -0.88 9.27 17.50
CA ALA A 401 -2.26 9.11 17.09
C ALA A 401 -3.25 9.79 18.06
N SER A 402 -4.51 9.94 17.61
CA SER A 402 -5.65 10.43 18.40
C SER A 402 -5.40 11.70 19.23
N PRO A 403 -4.92 12.81 18.65
CA PRO A 403 -4.67 14.02 19.42
C PRO A 403 -5.95 14.74 19.83
N VAL A 404 -6.00 15.24 21.07
CA VAL A 404 -7.06 16.09 21.63
C VAL A 404 -6.48 17.33 22.28
N LEU A 405 -7.09 18.49 22.03
CA LEU A 405 -6.64 19.78 22.56
C LEU A 405 -7.39 20.13 23.86
N SER A 406 -6.67 20.71 24.83
CA SER A 406 -7.30 21.29 26.02
C SER A 406 -8.17 22.50 25.66
N GLY A 407 -9.17 22.77 26.49
CA GLY A 407 -10.13 23.87 26.26
C GLY A 407 -9.49 25.26 26.18
N ASP A 408 -8.32 25.46 26.80
CA ASP A 408 -7.54 26.70 26.71
C ASP A 408 -6.52 26.71 25.56
N GLY A 409 -6.40 25.60 24.81
CA GLY A 409 -5.43 25.43 23.75
C GLY A 409 -3.97 25.34 24.21
N ALA A 410 -3.70 25.15 25.51
CA ALA A 410 -2.34 25.15 26.04
C ALA A 410 -1.65 23.78 25.95
N VAL A 411 -2.42 22.69 26.02
CA VAL A 411 -1.91 21.32 26.10
C VAL A 411 -2.64 20.43 25.11
N MET A 412 -1.89 19.57 24.41
CA MET A 412 -2.42 18.53 23.55
C MET A 412 -2.15 17.17 24.18
N TYR A 413 -3.17 16.32 24.29
CA TYR A 413 -3.01 14.93 24.70
C TYR A 413 -3.05 14.03 23.48
N TYR A 414 -2.25 12.99 23.44
CA TYR A 414 -2.19 12.07 22.30
C TYR A 414 -1.67 10.70 22.74
N SER A 415 -2.00 9.67 21.96
CA SER A 415 -1.41 8.34 22.10
C SER A 415 -0.10 8.31 21.32
N GLY A 416 1.00 7.93 21.97
CA GLY A 416 2.32 7.87 21.34
C GLY A 416 3.04 6.59 21.70
N MET A 417 3.78 6.02 20.75
CA MET A 417 4.59 4.83 21.02
C MET A 417 6.02 5.22 21.36
N ARG A 418 6.55 4.59 22.40
CA ARG A 418 7.97 4.63 22.75
C ARG A 418 8.38 3.25 23.22
N ASP A 419 9.54 2.81 22.78
CA ASP A 419 10.14 1.55 23.18
C ASP A 419 9.29 0.30 22.88
N GLY A 420 8.39 0.39 21.88
CA GLY A 420 7.45 -0.68 21.52
C GLY A 420 6.15 -0.69 22.32
N PHE A 421 5.91 0.27 23.21
CA PHE A 421 4.67 0.38 23.99
C PHE A 421 3.99 1.73 23.75
N ARG A 422 2.66 1.71 23.63
CA ARG A 422 1.86 2.89 23.32
C ARG A 422 1.18 3.41 24.58
N ASP A 423 1.55 4.63 24.95
CA ASP A 423 1.07 5.31 26.16
C ASP A 423 0.39 6.65 25.80
N ILE A 424 -0.25 7.28 26.79
CA ILE A 424 -0.82 8.61 26.68
C ILE A 424 0.21 9.68 27.10
N TYR A 425 0.37 10.69 26.25
CA TYR A 425 1.31 11.80 26.44
C TYR A 425 0.58 13.15 26.47
N ALA A 426 1.16 14.11 27.17
CA ALA A 426 0.75 15.50 27.18
C ALA A 426 1.86 16.38 26.59
N TYR A 427 1.54 17.13 25.53
CA TYR A 427 2.40 18.10 24.86
C TYR A 427 1.98 19.52 25.22
N THR A 428 2.86 20.29 25.87
CA THR A 428 2.60 21.71 26.17
C THR A 428 3.04 22.59 25.01
N ILE A 429 2.10 23.32 24.39
CA ILE A 429 2.34 24.04 23.12
C ILE A 429 3.37 25.16 23.27
N SER A 430 3.27 25.95 24.34
CA SER A 430 4.13 27.12 24.56
C SER A 430 5.59 26.76 24.84
N THR A 431 5.83 25.65 25.54
CA THR A 431 7.17 25.21 25.95
C THR A 431 7.74 24.07 25.10
N ARG A 432 6.92 23.45 24.26
CA ARG A 432 7.25 22.23 23.48
C ARG A 432 7.71 21.06 24.35
N MET A 433 7.24 21.00 25.60
CA MET A 433 7.58 19.91 26.51
C MET A 433 6.59 18.77 26.39
N VAL A 434 7.10 17.55 26.42
CA VAL A 434 6.30 16.32 26.42
C VAL A 434 6.42 15.64 27.77
N ARG A 435 5.27 15.32 28.38
CA ARG A 435 5.16 14.55 29.62
C ARG A 435 4.39 13.26 29.32
N GLN A 436 5.01 12.13 29.60
CA GLN A 436 4.34 10.83 29.60
C GLN A 436 3.38 10.75 30.79
N LEU A 437 2.11 10.40 30.56
CA LEU A 437 1.09 10.30 31.61
C LEU A 437 0.93 8.87 32.11
N THR A 438 1.04 7.90 31.20
CA THR A 438 0.93 6.47 31.48
C THR A 438 2.23 5.78 31.03
N GLY A 439 2.54 4.63 31.62
CA GLY A 439 3.79 3.92 31.38
C GLY A 439 3.60 2.44 31.66
N THR A 440 2.70 1.84 30.90
CA THR A 440 2.24 0.46 31.10
C THR A 440 2.56 -0.38 29.85
N PRO A 441 2.59 -1.71 29.94
CA PRO A 441 2.72 -2.56 28.75
C PRO A 441 1.40 -2.70 27.97
N MET A 442 0.33 -2.00 28.38
CA MET A 442 -0.96 -1.99 27.68
C MET A 442 -0.87 -1.10 26.44
N ASP A 443 -1.60 -1.45 25.38
CA ASP A 443 -1.82 -0.53 24.27
C ASP A 443 -2.91 0.46 24.65
N GLU A 444 -2.54 1.74 24.83
CA GLU A 444 -3.44 2.79 25.29
C GLU A 444 -3.76 3.80 24.17
N VAL A 445 -5.04 3.84 23.79
CA VAL A 445 -5.52 4.52 22.57
C VAL A 445 -6.74 5.40 22.82
N ASP A 446 -7.07 6.24 21.83
CA ASP A 446 -8.31 7.00 21.74
C ASP A 446 -8.57 7.96 22.90
N ALA A 447 -7.51 8.57 23.46
CA ALA A 447 -7.65 9.50 24.57
C ALA A 447 -8.53 10.71 24.23
N VAL A 448 -9.49 11.01 25.12
CA VAL A 448 -10.39 12.17 25.03
C VAL A 448 -10.46 12.88 26.38
N LEU A 449 -10.45 14.21 26.34
CA LEU A 449 -10.52 15.07 27.52
C LEU A 449 -11.98 15.34 27.92
N SER A 450 -12.26 15.35 29.23
CA SER A 450 -13.56 15.75 29.75
C SER A 450 -13.84 17.24 29.49
N PRO A 451 -15.11 17.67 29.37
CA PRO A 451 -15.44 19.07 29.08
C PRO A 451 -14.86 20.07 30.10
N GLY A 452 -14.72 19.65 31.36
CA GLY A 452 -14.11 20.44 32.43
C GLY A 452 -12.57 20.43 32.44
N GLY A 453 -11.94 19.60 31.61
CA GLY A 453 -10.47 19.52 31.46
C GLY A 453 -9.74 18.78 32.59
N GLY A 454 -10.47 18.16 33.53
CA GLY A 454 -9.88 17.52 34.71
C GLY A 454 -9.52 16.05 34.54
N GLU A 455 -10.12 15.37 33.57
CA GLU A 455 -10.03 13.91 33.41
C GLU A 455 -9.89 13.52 31.94
N LEU A 456 -9.15 12.45 31.70
CA LEU A 456 -9.03 11.77 30.41
C LEU A 456 -9.76 10.43 30.47
N VAL A 457 -10.49 10.10 29.41
CA VAL A 457 -10.93 8.75 29.12
C VAL A 457 -10.13 8.21 27.94
N PHE A 458 -9.71 6.96 27.98
CA PHE A 458 -9.00 6.27 26.89
C PHE A 458 -9.35 4.77 26.94
N ALA A 459 -9.08 4.07 25.83
CA ALA A 459 -9.19 2.62 25.78
C ALA A 459 -7.82 2.00 26.06
N ALA A 460 -7.78 0.95 26.89
CA ALA A 460 -6.55 0.25 27.24
C ALA A 460 -6.70 -1.24 26.99
N GLU A 461 -5.73 -1.82 26.29
CA GLU A 461 -5.66 -3.26 26.04
C GLU A 461 -5.27 -4.02 27.31
N ARG A 462 -6.14 -4.91 27.78
CA ARG A 462 -5.85 -5.77 28.93
C ARG A 462 -6.20 -7.22 28.66
N ARG A 463 -5.65 -8.11 29.49
CA ARG A 463 -6.03 -9.52 29.50
C ARG A 463 -7.15 -9.71 30.51
N ASN A 464 -8.28 -10.26 30.11
CA ASN A 464 -9.38 -10.54 31.02
C ASN A 464 -9.16 -11.85 31.79
N ALA A 465 -10.07 -12.14 32.73
CA ALA A 465 -9.98 -13.32 33.61
C ALA A 465 -10.01 -14.67 32.83
N GLN A 466 -10.51 -14.67 31.60
CA GLN A 466 -10.55 -15.83 30.70
C GLN A 466 -9.30 -15.92 29.81
N GLY A 467 -8.35 -14.98 29.96
CA GLY A 467 -7.11 -14.95 29.20
C GLY A 467 -7.23 -14.30 27.82
N ARG A 468 -8.40 -13.77 27.44
CA ARG A 468 -8.60 -13.04 26.17
C ARG A 468 -8.02 -11.64 26.30
N ILE A 469 -7.39 -11.14 25.23
CA ILE A 469 -6.94 -9.75 25.13
C ILE A 469 -8.07 -8.92 24.51
N GLU A 470 -8.49 -7.87 25.22
CA GLU A 470 -9.58 -6.97 24.81
C GLU A 470 -9.31 -5.53 25.29
N TYR A 471 -10.03 -4.56 24.74
CA TYR A 471 -9.94 -3.16 25.14
C TYR A 471 -11.06 -2.81 26.11
N ASP A 472 -10.71 -2.16 27.22
CA ASP A 472 -11.69 -1.59 28.15
C ASP A 472 -11.40 -0.11 28.38
N LEU A 473 -12.41 0.65 28.83
CA LEU A 473 -12.25 2.08 29.07
C LEU A 473 -11.63 2.37 30.44
N CYS A 474 -10.66 3.28 30.43
CA CYS A 474 -9.95 3.78 31.61
C CYS A 474 -10.18 5.27 31.81
N LEU A 475 -10.30 5.69 33.07
CA LEU A 475 -10.26 7.09 33.49
C LEU A 475 -8.93 7.43 34.16
N LEU A 476 -8.40 8.62 33.85
CA LEU A 476 -7.20 9.17 34.47
C LEU A 476 -7.37 10.66 34.76
N PRO A 477 -7.21 11.12 36.01
CA PRO A 477 -7.10 12.55 36.31
C PRO A 477 -5.89 13.16 35.60
N VAL A 478 -6.07 14.29 34.92
CA VAL A 478 -5.01 14.97 34.14
C VAL A 478 -3.77 15.32 34.97
N ALA A 479 -3.98 15.65 36.26
CA ALA A 479 -2.90 15.94 37.20
C ALA A 479 -2.11 14.68 37.63
N GLY A 480 -2.65 13.49 37.41
CA GLY A 480 -2.06 12.22 37.78
C GLY A 480 -1.06 11.66 36.76
N THR A 481 -0.48 10.52 37.11
CA THR A 481 0.30 9.61 36.24
C THR A 481 0.05 8.17 36.67
N GLY A 482 0.02 7.22 35.74
CA GLY A 482 -0.18 5.78 36.00
C GLY A 482 -1.22 5.14 35.07
N ALA A 483 -1.59 3.88 35.34
CA ALA A 483 -2.43 3.04 34.46
C ALA A 483 -3.92 3.45 34.33
N GLY A 484 -4.36 4.53 35.00
CA GLY A 484 -5.78 4.88 35.08
C GLY A 484 -6.61 3.90 35.90
N THR A 485 -7.93 4.06 35.88
CA THR A 485 -8.92 3.18 36.53
C THR A 485 -9.92 2.70 35.50
N PHE A 486 -10.03 1.37 35.32
CA PHE A 486 -11.04 0.77 34.44
C PHE A 486 -12.45 1.06 34.94
N ILE A 487 -13.34 1.43 34.03
CA ILE A 487 -14.75 1.76 34.33
C ILE A 487 -15.75 0.80 33.69
N THR A 488 -15.29 -0.07 32.80
CA THR A 488 -16.09 -1.02 32.03
C THR A 488 -15.42 -2.39 31.95
N ASP A 489 -16.20 -3.43 31.63
CA ASP A 489 -15.78 -4.84 31.63
C ASP A 489 -16.59 -5.72 30.66
N LEU A 490 -17.03 -5.19 29.51
CA LEU A 490 -17.78 -5.99 28.55
C LEU A 490 -16.88 -7.07 27.89
N PRO A 491 -17.47 -8.19 27.42
CA PRO A 491 -16.71 -9.26 26.74
C PRO A 491 -16.33 -8.90 25.29
N GLY A 492 -15.64 -7.79 25.09
CA GLY A 492 -15.25 -7.29 23.76
C GLY A 492 -14.41 -6.02 23.82
N ASP A 493 -14.05 -5.51 22.66
CA ASP A 493 -13.27 -4.29 22.52
C ASP A 493 -14.13 -3.04 22.67
N GLU A 494 -13.83 -2.27 23.70
CA GLU A 494 -14.41 -0.96 23.96
C GLU A 494 -13.45 0.15 23.50
N ARG A 495 -13.88 0.94 22.51
CA ARG A 495 -13.02 1.94 21.85
C ARG A 495 -13.73 3.26 21.55
N SER A 496 -12.94 4.24 21.11
CA SER A 496 -13.36 5.55 20.62
C SER A 496 -14.36 6.28 21.55
N PRO A 497 -14.02 6.43 22.85
CA PRO A 497 -14.89 7.11 23.79
C PRO A 497 -15.07 8.60 23.46
N CYS A 498 -16.18 9.19 23.88
CA CYS A 498 -16.39 10.63 23.91
C CYS A 498 -17.33 11.03 25.05
N PHE A 499 -17.07 12.17 25.68
CA PHE A 499 -17.92 12.67 26.75
C PHE A 499 -19.18 13.36 26.21
N SER A 500 -20.27 13.31 26.97
CA SER A 500 -21.37 14.27 26.83
C SER A 500 -20.89 15.69 27.19
N PRO A 501 -21.51 16.76 26.64
CA PRO A 501 -21.14 18.14 26.95
C PRO A 501 -21.25 18.50 28.43
N ASP A 502 -22.14 17.85 29.18
CA ASP A 502 -22.30 18.02 30.62
C ASP A 502 -21.31 17.19 31.46
N GLY A 503 -20.48 16.36 30.82
CA GLY A 503 -19.47 15.52 31.45
C GLY A 503 -20.03 14.37 32.29
N LYS A 504 -21.32 14.02 32.18
CA LYS A 504 -21.95 12.97 32.98
C LYS A 504 -21.97 11.59 32.31
N LYS A 505 -21.81 11.54 30.99
CA LYS A 505 -21.91 10.33 30.19
C LYS A 505 -20.69 10.16 29.30
N ILE A 506 -20.37 8.90 29.02
CA ILE A 506 -19.36 8.52 28.03
C ILE A 506 -20.05 7.65 26.98
N TYR A 507 -20.00 8.08 25.72
CA TYR A 507 -20.43 7.29 24.57
C TYR A 507 -19.21 6.64 23.95
N PHE A 508 -19.33 5.38 23.56
CA PHE A 508 -18.22 4.61 23.03
C PHE A 508 -18.73 3.49 22.15
N THR A 509 -17.83 2.76 21.51
CA THR A 509 -18.18 1.57 20.73
C THR A 509 -17.73 0.32 21.44
N SER A 510 -18.54 -0.73 21.42
CA SER A 510 -18.17 -2.05 21.92
C SER A 510 -18.59 -3.14 20.95
N ASP A 511 -17.79 -4.19 20.80
CA ASP A 511 -18.12 -5.40 20.04
C ASP A 511 -18.54 -6.60 20.91
N ALA A 512 -19.02 -6.34 22.14
CA ALA A 512 -19.32 -7.35 23.16
C ALA A 512 -20.25 -8.51 22.73
N ASP A 513 -21.05 -8.36 21.68
CA ASP A 513 -21.86 -9.44 21.11
C ASP A 513 -21.45 -9.84 19.68
N GLY A 514 -20.19 -9.58 19.31
CA GLY A 514 -19.62 -9.82 17.99
C GLY A 514 -19.94 -8.74 16.96
N ILE A 515 -20.54 -7.62 17.37
CA ILE A 515 -20.94 -6.52 16.50
C ILE A 515 -20.51 -5.21 17.14
N THR A 516 -19.69 -4.43 16.43
CA THR A 516 -19.34 -3.08 16.89
C THR A 516 -20.59 -2.20 16.88
N ASP A 517 -21.05 -1.82 18.07
CA ASP A 517 -22.23 -0.99 18.28
C ASP A 517 -21.94 0.13 19.26
N ILE A 518 -22.84 1.11 19.35
CA ILE A 518 -22.68 2.28 20.22
C ILE A 518 -23.28 1.99 21.59
N TYR A 519 -22.53 2.31 22.63
CA TYR A 519 -22.89 2.17 24.03
C TYR A 519 -22.79 3.52 24.75
N VAL A 520 -23.45 3.62 25.90
CA VAL A 520 -23.39 4.77 26.80
C VAL A 520 -23.19 4.30 28.23
N TYR A 521 -22.22 4.92 28.90
CA TYR A 521 -21.91 4.73 30.31
C TYR A 521 -22.24 6.01 31.08
N GLU A 522 -23.07 5.90 32.11
CA GLU A 522 -23.38 6.98 33.05
C GLU A 522 -22.36 6.97 34.20
N LEU A 523 -21.61 8.05 34.36
CA LEU A 523 -20.59 8.17 35.43
C LEU A 523 -21.22 8.19 36.83
N ASP A 524 -22.44 8.70 36.94
CA ASP A 524 -23.22 8.67 38.17
C ASP A 524 -23.95 7.32 38.31
N GLY A 525 -23.44 6.46 39.19
CA GLY A 525 -24.02 5.15 39.47
C GLY A 525 -23.61 4.00 38.53
N GLY A 526 -22.78 4.26 37.52
CA GLY A 526 -22.15 3.22 36.68
C GLY A 526 -23.12 2.45 35.76
N SER A 527 -24.22 3.08 35.34
CA SER A 527 -25.21 2.42 34.47
C SER A 527 -24.70 2.35 33.03
N LEU A 528 -24.59 1.12 32.50
CA LEU A 528 -24.21 0.85 31.12
C LEU A 528 -25.42 0.46 30.28
N ARG A 529 -25.55 1.03 29.07
CA ARG A 529 -26.62 0.70 28.10
C ARG A 529 -26.10 0.66 26.67
N ARG A 530 -26.77 -0.11 25.82
CA ARG A 530 -26.51 -0.15 24.37
C ARG A 530 -27.48 0.77 23.64
N LEU A 531 -27.02 1.48 22.61
CA LEU A 531 -27.83 2.42 21.83
C LEU A 531 -28.16 1.92 20.42
N THR A 532 -27.28 1.12 19.81
CA THR A 532 -27.51 0.57 18.47
C THR A 532 -27.35 -0.94 18.46
N LYS A 533 -28.02 -1.59 17.51
CA LYS A 533 -27.84 -3.01 17.18
C LYS A 533 -28.01 -3.20 15.68
N VAL A 534 -26.89 -3.15 14.95
CA VAL A 534 -26.90 -3.05 13.48
C VAL A 534 -26.45 -4.32 12.75
N VAL A 535 -26.86 -4.47 11.48
CA VAL A 535 -26.36 -5.54 10.58
C VAL A 535 -24.89 -5.33 10.24
N GLY A 536 -24.45 -4.08 10.13
CA GLY A 536 -23.07 -3.74 9.81
C GLY A 536 -22.21 -3.63 11.07
N GLY A 537 -21.65 -2.43 11.25
CA GLY A 537 -21.03 -1.98 12.50
C GLY A 537 -21.05 -0.45 12.58
N ASN A 538 -21.16 0.10 13.79
CA ASN A 538 -21.13 1.54 14.05
C ASN A 538 -19.85 1.92 14.80
N PHE A 539 -19.22 3.03 14.39
CA PHE A 539 -17.87 3.42 14.77
C PHE A 539 -17.79 4.90 15.15
N GLN A 540 -16.83 5.23 16.03
CA GLN A 540 -16.38 6.60 16.31
C GLN A 540 -17.51 7.58 16.67
N PRO A 541 -18.31 7.32 17.72
CA PRO A 541 -19.38 8.20 18.13
C PRO A 541 -18.84 9.56 18.58
N ARG A 542 -19.55 10.65 18.26
CA ARG A 542 -19.28 12.02 18.72
C ARG A 542 -20.58 12.73 19.07
N VAL A 543 -20.68 13.23 20.29
CA VAL A 543 -21.85 13.99 20.75
C VAL A 543 -21.78 15.43 20.22
N SER A 544 -22.91 15.98 19.81
CA SER A 544 -23.02 17.39 19.41
C SER A 544 -22.81 18.33 20.60
N PRO A 545 -22.34 19.58 20.39
CA PRO A 545 -22.12 20.53 21.48
C PRO A 545 -23.35 20.83 22.33
N ASP A 546 -24.55 20.71 21.76
CA ASP A 546 -25.84 20.89 22.45
C ASP A 546 -26.32 19.63 23.20
N GLY A 547 -25.62 18.50 23.07
CA GLY A 547 -25.94 17.23 23.74
C GLY A 547 -27.10 16.44 23.14
N LYS A 548 -27.69 16.90 22.03
CA LYS A 548 -28.92 16.32 21.46
C LYS A 548 -28.70 15.25 20.41
N ASN A 549 -27.57 15.31 19.70
CA ASN A 549 -27.30 14.45 18.56
C ASN A 549 -25.98 13.68 18.74
N LEU A 550 -25.92 12.52 18.10
CA LEU A 550 -24.72 11.69 18.02
C LEU A 550 -24.33 11.48 16.55
N LEU A 551 -23.14 11.92 16.18
CA LEU A 551 -22.50 11.63 14.90
C LEU A 551 -21.75 10.31 15.01
N TYR A 552 -21.84 9.45 14.01
CA TYR A 552 -21.09 8.19 13.96
C TYR A 552 -20.91 7.73 12.52
N SER A 553 -19.90 6.88 12.29
CA SER A 553 -19.70 6.18 11.03
C SER A 553 -20.36 4.81 11.09
N SER A 554 -20.96 4.35 9.99
CA SER A 554 -21.59 3.04 9.90
C SER A 554 -21.09 2.28 8.67
N PHE A 555 -20.60 1.05 8.87
CA PHE A 555 -20.18 0.14 7.82
C PHE A 555 -21.39 -0.65 7.29
N ARG A 556 -21.68 -0.56 6.00
CA ARG A 556 -22.72 -1.35 5.32
C ARG A 556 -22.50 -1.25 3.82
N ASP A 557 -22.65 -2.33 3.06
CA ASP A 557 -22.41 -2.36 1.61
C ASP A 557 -20.98 -1.93 1.25
N SER A 558 -20.03 -2.55 1.95
CA SER A 558 -18.56 -2.36 1.85
C SER A 558 -18.05 -0.92 1.96
N ARG A 559 -18.86 0.00 2.50
CA ARG A 559 -18.54 1.42 2.67
C ARG A 559 -18.79 1.85 4.11
N ARG A 560 -18.13 2.93 4.54
CA ARG A 560 -18.40 3.61 5.82
C ARG A 560 -19.02 4.98 5.57
N LEU A 561 -20.27 5.18 5.98
CA LEU A 561 -20.99 6.46 5.80
C LEU A 561 -21.29 7.13 7.15
N LEU A 562 -21.46 8.45 7.16
CA LEU A 562 -21.75 9.21 8.38
C LEU A 562 -23.26 9.33 8.61
N TYR A 563 -23.68 9.08 9.84
CA TYR A 563 -25.05 9.16 10.31
C TYR A 563 -25.18 10.10 11.51
N LEU A 564 -26.37 10.70 11.64
CA LEU A 564 -26.74 11.54 12.77
C LEU A 564 -27.93 10.93 13.50
N MET A 565 -27.72 10.47 14.73
CA MET A 565 -28.75 9.98 15.64
C MET A 565 -29.24 11.11 16.53
N ASP A 566 -30.55 11.12 16.81
CA ASP A 566 -31.15 11.92 17.88
C ASP A 566 -31.08 11.12 19.19
N ILE A 567 -30.32 11.62 20.16
CA ILE A 567 -30.06 10.95 21.44
C ILE A 567 -31.30 10.98 22.34
N GLU A 568 -32.07 12.07 22.31
CA GLU A 568 -33.23 12.26 23.19
C GLU A 568 -34.34 11.25 22.88
N ASN A 569 -34.44 10.83 21.61
CA ASN A 569 -35.41 9.87 21.11
C ASN A 569 -34.84 8.44 20.99
N ALA A 570 -33.58 8.21 21.36
CA ALA A 570 -32.99 6.88 21.35
C ALA A 570 -33.67 5.98 22.39
N THR A 571 -33.89 4.71 22.05
CA THR A 571 -34.42 3.71 22.99
C THR A 571 -33.29 2.75 23.37
N PRO A 572 -32.66 2.93 24.55
CA PRO A 572 -31.52 2.09 24.94
C PRO A 572 -31.94 0.64 25.17
N LEU A 573 -31.06 -0.28 24.76
CA LEU A 573 -31.17 -1.72 24.97
C LEU A 573 -30.31 -2.14 26.16
N LEU A 574 -30.63 -3.31 26.73
CA LEU A 574 -29.78 -3.93 27.74
C LEU A 574 -28.43 -4.35 27.11
N PRO A 575 -27.29 -4.08 27.77
CA PRO A 575 -26.01 -4.59 27.32
C PRO A 575 -25.91 -6.11 27.60
N PRO A 576 -24.98 -6.81 26.94
CA PRO A 576 -24.53 -8.14 27.36
C PRO A 576 -24.03 -8.12 28.82
N ALA A 577 -23.99 -9.29 29.46
CA ALA A 577 -23.40 -9.42 30.79
C ALA A 577 -21.88 -9.19 30.73
N GLY A 578 -21.34 -8.40 31.66
CA GLY A 578 -19.90 -8.16 31.81
C GLY A 578 -19.15 -9.36 32.37
N ASN A 579 -17.82 -9.30 32.33
CA ASN A 579 -16.92 -10.38 32.72
C ASN A 579 -16.82 -10.61 34.25
N GLY A 580 -17.38 -9.71 35.07
CA GLY A 580 -17.70 -10.00 36.48
C GLY A 580 -16.63 -9.62 37.51
N ALA A 581 -15.50 -9.03 37.09
CA ALA A 581 -14.57 -8.32 37.97
C ALA A 581 -13.67 -7.35 37.18
N LEU A 582 -13.57 -6.09 37.64
CA LEU A 582 -12.60 -5.07 37.17
C LEU A 582 -11.15 -5.33 37.67
N ALA A 583 -10.85 -6.53 38.17
CA ALA A 583 -9.62 -6.82 38.90
C ALA A 583 -8.44 -7.16 37.97
N GLY A 584 -7.45 -6.26 37.91
CA GLY A 584 -6.06 -6.61 38.25
C GLY A 584 -5.09 -7.17 37.21
N ASP A 585 -5.43 -7.33 35.94
CA ASP A 585 -4.52 -7.95 34.96
C ASP A 585 -3.95 -6.94 33.96
N VAL A 586 -2.80 -6.37 34.30
CA VAL A 586 -1.86 -5.83 33.29
C VAL A 586 -1.47 -7.00 32.37
N PRO A 587 -1.34 -6.82 31.05
CA PRO A 587 -0.77 -7.85 30.17
C PRO A 587 0.60 -8.29 30.69
N ALA A 588 0.64 -9.40 31.42
CA ALA A 588 1.87 -10.11 31.68
C ALA A 588 2.24 -10.91 30.42
N PRO A 589 3.54 -11.18 30.19
CA PRO A 589 3.95 -12.13 29.17
C PRO A 589 3.12 -13.43 29.32
N PRO A 590 2.50 -13.94 28.24
CA PRO A 590 1.52 -15.01 28.32
C PRO A 590 2.06 -16.36 28.82
N TYR A 591 3.37 -16.51 28.96
CA TYR A 591 4.04 -17.76 29.34
C TYR A 591 5.26 -17.50 30.23
N ASP A 592 5.72 -18.54 30.94
CA ASP A 592 7.06 -18.56 31.54
C ASP A 592 8.10 -18.17 30.48
N LEU A 593 8.91 -17.14 30.77
CA LEU A 593 9.91 -16.58 29.84
C LEU A 593 10.79 -17.71 29.27
N PRO A 594 10.76 -17.98 27.95
CA PRO A 594 11.69 -18.90 27.35
C PRO A 594 13.10 -18.36 27.58
N VAL A 595 13.95 -19.15 28.22
CA VAL A 595 15.38 -18.87 28.28
C VAL A 595 15.90 -19.01 26.85
N SER A 596 16.56 -17.97 26.35
CA SER A 596 17.29 -17.98 25.08
C SER A 596 17.98 -19.33 24.87
N SER A 597 17.79 -19.97 23.72
CA SER A 597 18.37 -21.30 23.44
C SER A 597 19.89 -21.25 23.21
N GLY A 598 20.45 -20.03 23.14
CA GLY A 598 21.88 -19.73 23.07
C GLY A 598 22.17 -18.25 23.32
N ASP A 599 23.42 -17.83 23.13
CA ASP A 599 23.86 -16.45 23.35
C ASP A 599 23.29 -15.48 22.30
N ILE A 600 22.88 -14.29 22.76
CA ILE A 600 22.53 -13.18 21.88
C ILE A 600 23.79 -12.71 21.15
N ARG A 601 23.69 -12.53 19.83
CA ARG A 601 24.82 -12.17 18.98
C ARG A 601 24.49 -11.03 18.02
N PRO A 602 25.45 -10.14 17.68
CA PRO A 602 25.24 -9.12 16.67
C PRO A 602 25.10 -9.73 15.29
N TYR A 603 24.23 -9.14 14.46
CA TYR A 603 24.13 -9.50 13.05
C TYR A 603 25.46 -9.24 12.32
N ARG A 604 25.80 -10.12 11.38
CA ARG A 604 26.93 -9.96 10.46
C ARG A 604 26.45 -10.18 9.04
N PHE A 605 27.04 -9.43 8.10
CA PHE A 605 26.75 -9.53 6.68
C PHE A 605 26.66 -10.99 6.22
N ARG A 606 25.52 -11.34 5.63
CA ARG A 606 25.26 -12.66 5.07
C ARG A 606 24.63 -12.50 3.69
N ALA A 607 25.42 -12.74 2.64
CA ALA A 607 24.91 -12.77 1.28
C ALA A 607 24.02 -14.00 1.05
N SER A 608 22.97 -13.82 0.27
CA SER A 608 22.08 -14.88 -0.18
C SER A 608 21.67 -14.64 -1.63
N VAL A 609 21.42 -15.73 -2.35
CA VAL A 609 20.73 -15.65 -3.64
C VAL A 609 19.24 -15.46 -3.37
N ASP A 610 18.62 -14.52 -4.09
CA ASP A 610 17.19 -14.24 -3.99
C ASP A 610 16.46 -15.05 -5.06
N LEU A 611 16.76 -14.77 -6.33
CA LEU A 611 16.10 -15.40 -7.47
C LEU A 611 17.13 -15.73 -8.55
N PHE A 612 17.04 -16.92 -9.15
CA PHE A 612 17.81 -17.29 -10.34
C PHE A 612 16.90 -17.96 -11.35
N PHE A 613 16.81 -17.39 -12.55
CA PHE A 613 15.93 -17.85 -13.61
C PHE A 613 16.70 -17.99 -14.94
N PRO A 614 17.20 -19.19 -15.27
CA PRO A 614 17.80 -19.48 -16.56
C PRO A 614 16.73 -19.94 -17.57
N MET A 615 16.75 -19.36 -18.76
CA MET A 615 15.87 -19.70 -19.87
C MET A 615 16.70 -20.08 -21.09
N LEU A 616 16.36 -21.22 -21.69
CA LEU A 616 17.00 -21.76 -22.88
C LEU A 616 15.90 -22.08 -23.90
N LEU A 617 15.90 -21.37 -25.02
CA LEU A 617 14.97 -21.57 -26.11
C LEU A 617 15.75 -21.76 -27.42
N TYR A 618 15.13 -22.45 -28.38
CA TYR A 618 15.66 -22.54 -29.72
C TYR A 618 14.58 -22.14 -30.72
N SER A 619 14.92 -21.26 -31.65
CA SER A 619 14.06 -20.91 -32.79
C SER A 619 14.86 -20.96 -34.09
N SER A 620 14.19 -21.25 -35.20
CA SER A 620 14.84 -21.24 -36.52
C SER A 620 15.24 -19.83 -36.97
N LEU A 621 14.67 -18.78 -36.38
CA LEU A 621 14.94 -17.38 -36.71
C LEU A 621 16.06 -16.79 -35.85
N ASP A 622 16.07 -17.10 -34.55
CA ASP A 622 16.96 -16.50 -33.56
C ASP A 622 18.08 -17.46 -33.13
N GLY A 623 18.02 -18.72 -33.58
CA GLY A 623 18.94 -19.78 -33.18
C GLY A 623 18.74 -20.17 -31.73
N LEU A 624 19.85 -20.46 -31.04
CA LEU A 624 19.83 -20.65 -29.59
C LEU A 624 19.64 -19.28 -28.93
N TYR A 625 18.53 -19.14 -28.21
CA TYR A 625 18.21 -17.98 -27.38
C TYR A 625 18.39 -18.33 -25.91
N THR A 626 19.24 -17.60 -25.21
CA THR A 626 19.39 -17.69 -23.76
C THR A 626 18.95 -16.38 -23.11
N ALA A 627 18.25 -16.49 -21.98
CA ALA A 627 17.98 -15.37 -21.10
C ALA A 627 18.22 -15.81 -19.67
N ALA A 628 18.90 -15.00 -18.88
CA ALA A 628 19.13 -15.27 -17.47
C ALA A 628 18.83 -14.02 -16.65
N TYR A 629 18.03 -14.19 -15.59
CA TYR A 629 17.87 -13.22 -14.52
C TYR A 629 18.49 -13.79 -13.25
N TRP A 630 19.31 -13.01 -12.56
CA TRP A 630 19.90 -13.38 -11.29
C TRP A 630 19.85 -12.21 -10.31
N GLN A 631 19.37 -12.47 -9.10
CA GLN A 631 19.30 -11.49 -8.03
C GLN A 631 19.93 -12.09 -6.76
N LEU A 632 20.74 -11.29 -6.09
CA LEU A 632 21.34 -11.59 -4.80
C LEU A 632 21.15 -10.40 -3.87
N SER A 633 20.94 -10.66 -2.59
CA SER A 633 21.00 -9.61 -1.59
C SER A 633 21.53 -10.09 -0.25
N GLU A 634 22.02 -9.16 0.55
CA GLU A 634 22.26 -9.38 1.97
C GLU A 634 20.95 -9.82 2.66
N PHE A 635 21.07 -10.58 3.74
CA PHE A 635 19.96 -10.95 4.61
C PHE A 635 19.26 -9.78 5.34
N LEU A 636 19.63 -8.52 5.11
CA LEU A 636 18.86 -7.32 5.48
C LEU A 636 18.40 -6.52 4.26
N GLY A 637 18.75 -6.94 3.05
CA GLY A 637 18.43 -6.26 1.80
C GLY A 637 19.21 -4.96 1.56
N ASN A 638 20.14 -4.56 2.45
CA ASN A 638 20.88 -3.30 2.27
C ASN A 638 21.88 -3.34 1.11
N HIS A 639 22.38 -4.52 0.77
CA HIS A 639 23.19 -4.76 -0.41
C HIS A 639 22.37 -5.61 -1.37
N GLN A 640 22.15 -5.12 -2.59
CA GLN A 640 21.41 -5.83 -3.63
C GLN A 640 22.24 -5.88 -4.91
N LEU A 641 22.25 -7.02 -5.58
CA LEU A 641 22.90 -7.23 -6.87
C LEU A 641 21.91 -7.90 -7.81
N GLN A 642 21.66 -7.27 -8.96
CA GLN A 642 20.79 -7.80 -10.00
C GLN A 642 21.59 -7.92 -11.30
N ALA A 643 21.46 -9.05 -11.98
CA ALA A 643 22.11 -9.33 -13.24
C ALA A 643 21.09 -9.88 -14.25
N VAL A 644 21.06 -9.27 -15.43
CA VAL A 644 20.29 -9.72 -16.58
C VAL A 644 21.24 -9.96 -17.74
N ALA A 645 21.07 -11.06 -18.44
CA ALA A 645 21.77 -11.32 -19.69
C ALA A 645 20.85 -12.01 -20.69
N THR A 646 20.87 -11.56 -21.93
CA THR A 646 20.17 -12.20 -23.05
C THR A 646 21.11 -12.37 -24.22
N TYR A 647 21.04 -13.52 -24.88
CA TYR A 647 21.86 -13.83 -26.04
C TYR A 647 21.04 -14.58 -27.10
N ALA A 648 21.16 -14.17 -28.36
CA ALA A 648 20.53 -14.86 -29.49
C ALA A 648 21.59 -15.18 -30.55
N SER A 649 21.84 -16.48 -30.77
CA SER A 649 22.98 -16.92 -31.57
C SER A 649 22.87 -16.56 -33.05
N ALA A 650 21.67 -16.62 -33.65
CA ALA A 650 21.52 -16.33 -35.09
C ALA A 650 21.55 -14.82 -35.38
N ALA A 651 21.11 -14.00 -34.42
CA ALA A 651 21.16 -12.55 -34.52
C ALA A 651 22.51 -11.95 -34.07
N GLU A 652 23.43 -12.77 -33.54
CA GLU A 652 24.63 -12.36 -32.79
C GLU A 652 24.35 -11.23 -31.78
N TYR A 653 23.18 -11.30 -31.16
CA TYR A 653 22.71 -10.31 -30.20
C TYR A 653 23.16 -10.71 -28.81
N LEU A 654 23.77 -9.78 -28.08
CA LEU A 654 24.06 -9.90 -26.66
C LEU A 654 23.61 -8.62 -25.98
N ASP A 655 22.84 -8.75 -24.91
CA ASP A 655 22.50 -7.65 -24.02
C ASP A 655 22.69 -8.11 -22.59
N TYR A 656 23.33 -7.27 -21.78
CA TYR A 656 23.60 -7.58 -20.38
C TYR A 656 23.51 -6.32 -19.52
N GLN A 657 23.10 -6.51 -18.27
CA GLN A 657 23.07 -5.48 -17.25
C GLN A 657 23.39 -6.09 -15.89
N LEU A 658 24.28 -5.44 -15.14
CA LEU A 658 24.62 -5.76 -13.77
C LEU A 658 24.44 -4.49 -12.93
N THR A 659 23.58 -4.55 -11.92
CA THR A 659 23.26 -3.40 -11.04
C THR A 659 23.51 -3.79 -9.60
N TYR A 660 24.39 -3.06 -8.92
CA TYR A 660 24.61 -3.16 -7.49
C TYR A 660 24.02 -1.94 -6.79
N GLY A 661 23.14 -2.17 -5.81
CA GLY A 661 22.54 -1.14 -4.96
C GLY A 661 23.02 -1.26 -3.52
N PHE A 662 23.32 -0.12 -2.91
CA PHE A 662 23.58 0.02 -1.49
C PHE A 662 22.55 0.96 -0.85
N LEU A 663 21.69 0.39 -0.01
CA LEU A 663 20.44 0.99 0.47
C LEU A 663 20.43 1.21 1.98
N LYS A 664 21.56 1.04 2.68
CA LYS A 664 21.58 1.10 4.16
C LYS A 664 21.24 2.47 4.73
N PHE A 665 21.52 3.55 4.00
CA PHE A 665 21.33 4.92 4.46
C PHE A 665 20.70 5.78 3.38
N ARG A 666 20.29 6.98 3.78
CA ARG A 666 19.88 8.08 2.89
C ARG A 666 21.12 8.99 2.68
N PRO A 667 21.71 9.06 1.46
CA PRO A 667 21.21 8.63 0.15
C PRO A 667 21.43 7.15 -0.22
N GLN A 668 20.60 6.65 -1.12
CA GLN A 668 20.76 5.35 -1.78
C GLN A 668 21.75 5.47 -2.94
N VAL A 669 22.62 4.47 -3.10
CA VAL A 669 23.69 4.48 -4.11
C VAL A 669 23.58 3.26 -5.01
N TYR A 670 23.70 3.47 -6.32
CA TYR A 670 23.66 2.41 -7.33
C TYR A 670 24.87 2.49 -8.26
N PHE A 671 25.35 1.32 -8.65
CA PHE A 671 26.37 1.14 -9.67
C PHE A 671 25.85 0.18 -10.73
N THR A 672 25.80 0.62 -11.98
CA THR A 672 25.29 -0.18 -13.09
C THR A 672 26.35 -0.33 -14.16
N ALA A 673 26.59 -1.55 -14.60
CA ALA A 673 27.34 -1.87 -15.80
C ALA A 673 26.41 -2.58 -16.77
N ALA A 674 26.18 -2.01 -17.94
CA ALA A 674 25.33 -2.58 -18.98
C ALA A 674 26.05 -2.54 -20.32
N GLY A 675 25.64 -3.39 -21.25
CA GLY A 675 26.13 -3.32 -22.60
C GLY A 675 25.31 -4.16 -23.55
N ASN A 676 25.33 -3.75 -24.81
CA ASN A 676 24.66 -4.45 -25.88
C ASN A 676 25.52 -4.51 -27.14
N GLU A 677 25.36 -5.60 -27.88
CA GLU A 677 26.03 -5.89 -29.13
C GLU A 677 25.00 -6.40 -30.13
N TYR A 678 24.84 -5.69 -31.24
CA TYR A 678 23.87 -6.02 -32.30
C TYR A 678 24.34 -5.55 -33.67
N PHE A 679 23.73 -6.09 -34.73
CA PHE A 679 23.90 -5.59 -36.11
C PHE A 679 22.88 -4.51 -36.41
N GLU A 680 23.35 -3.33 -36.82
CA GLU A 680 22.49 -2.18 -37.14
C GLU A 680 21.71 -2.43 -38.44
N ASP A 681 22.33 -3.12 -39.39
CA ASP A 681 21.71 -3.55 -40.64
C ASP A 681 22.44 -4.78 -41.20
N TYR A 682 21.69 -5.87 -41.41
CA TYR A 682 22.22 -7.14 -41.92
C TYR A 682 22.73 -7.04 -43.37
N THR A 683 22.34 -6.00 -44.10
CA THR A 683 22.80 -5.75 -45.47
C THR A 683 24.12 -4.99 -45.53
N THR A 684 24.40 -4.12 -44.54
CA THR A 684 25.64 -3.33 -44.45
C THR A 684 26.70 -3.93 -43.52
N GLN A 685 26.35 -5.00 -42.78
CA GLN A 685 27.25 -5.74 -41.86
C GLN A 685 27.95 -4.85 -40.82
N ILE A 686 27.31 -3.77 -40.39
CA ILE A 686 27.82 -2.88 -39.34
C ILE A 686 27.45 -3.48 -37.99
N LYS A 687 28.46 -3.79 -37.19
CA LYS A 687 28.27 -4.27 -35.82
C LYS A 687 28.48 -3.13 -34.84
N GLN A 688 27.45 -2.82 -34.06
CA GLN A 688 27.51 -1.83 -33.00
C GLN A 688 27.70 -2.52 -31.66
N LYS A 689 28.70 -2.08 -30.90
CA LYS A 689 28.91 -2.46 -29.50
C LYS A 689 28.79 -1.21 -28.65
N MET A 690 27.94 -1.24 -27.64
CA MET A 690 27.83 -0.16 -26.67
C MET A 690 27.98 -0.72 -25.26
N ASN A 691 28.84 -0.08 -24.47
CA ASN A 691 28.98 -0.35 -23.04
C ASN A 691 28.62 0.92 -22.28
N ARG A 692 27.88 0.77 -21.19
CA ARG A 692 27.42 1.83 -20.30
C ARG A 692 27.83 1.50 -18.87
N GLN A 693 28.48 2.44 -18.21
CA GLN A 693 28.77 2.37 -16.79
C GLN A 693 28.13 3.58 -16.12
N GLN A 694 27.45 3.36 -15.01
CA GLN A 694 26.70 4.39 -14.32
C GLN A 694 26.94 4.30 -12.82
N ALA A 695 27.11 5.46 -12.17
CA ALA A 695 27.01 5.61 -10.73
C ALA A 695 25.87 6.60 -10.45
N ALA A 696 24.88 6.18 -9.66
CA ALA A 696 23.72 6.99 -9.33
C ALA A 696 23.58 7.15 -7.82
N VAL A 697 23.23 8.36 -7.39
CA VAL A 697 22.89 8.70 -6.01
C VAL A 697 21.46 9.22 -6.01
N LEU A 698 20.58 8.52 -5.31
CA LEU A 698 19.20 8.93 -5.10
C LEU A 698 19.08 9.45 -3.67
N PHE A 699 18.71 10.72 -3.54
CA PHE A 699 18.44 11.36 -2.26
C PHE A 699 16.93 11.66 -2.16
N PRO A 700 16.12 10.75 -1.60
CA PRO A 700 14.76 11.06 -1.21
C PRO A 700 14.77 12.26 -0.27
N LEU A 701 13.98 13.30 -0.54
CA LEU A 701 13.72 14.42 0.38
C LEU A 701 12.55 14.09 1.32
N ASN A 702 11.58 13.36 0.78
CA ASN A 702 10.40 12.81 1.44
C ASN A 702 9.76 11.76 0.51
N ARG A 703 8.59 11.19 0.85
CA ARG A 703 7.90 10.22 -0.01
C ARG A 703 7.51 10.79 -1.39
N LEU A 704 7.40 12.10 -1.52
CA LEU A 704 6.90 12.77 -2.73
C LEU A 704 8.00 13.46 -3.54
N GLN A 705 9.20 13.65 -2.98
CA GLN A 705 10.27 14.43 -3.60
C GLN A 705 11.62 13.73 -3.49
N ARG A 706 12.42 13.80 -4.55
CA ARG A 706 13.81 13.30 -4.54
C ARG A 706 14.73 14.10 -5.45
N ILE A 707 16.02 14.04 -5.12
CA ILE A 707 17.12 14.51 -5.96
C ILE A 707 17.86 13.29 -6.50
N GLU A 708 18.17 13.29 -7.79
CA GLU A 708 18.92 12.24 -8.47
C GLU A 708 20.21 12.85 -9.03
N ILE A 709 21.36 12.25 -8.70
CA ILE A 709 22.64 12.58 -9.32
C ILE A 709 23.11 11.33 -10.05
N ILE A 710 23.39 11.44 -11.34
CA ILE A 710 23.74 10.30 -12.19
C ILE A 710 24.99 10.62 -13.00
N LEU A 711 26.04 9.84 -12.81
CA LEU A 711 27.25 9.91 -13.61
C LEU A 711 27.24 8.72 -14.56
N THR A 712 27.31 8.97 -15.88
CA THR A 712 27.28 7.92 -16.90
C THR A 712 28.49 8.02 -17.81
N THR A 713 29.13 6.89 -18.10
CA THR A 713 30.10 6.71 -19.18
C THR A 713 29.50 5.78 -20.22
N ILE A 714 29.43 6.21 -21.47
CA ILE A 714 28.97 5.42 -22.62
C ILE A 714 30.12 5.29 -23.60
N GLU A 715 30.57 4.06 -23.84
CA GLU A 715 31.52 3.74 -24.90
C GLU A 715 30.76 3.11 -26.06
N ARG A 716 30.88 3.68 -27.26
CA ARG A 716 30.33 3.10 -28.50
C ARG A 716 31.49 2.69 -29.40
N ARG A 717 31.40 1.51 -30.01
CA ARG A 717 32.30 1.01 -31.04
C ARG A 717 31.47 0.56 -32.23
N LEU A 718 31.75 1.15 -33.38
CA LEU A 718 31.19 0.75 -34.66
C LEU A 718 32.25 -0.07 -35.39
N GLN A 719 31.92 -1.30 -35.74
CA GLN A 719 32.79 -2.22 -36.47
C GLN A 719 32.21 -2.49 -37.85
N TYR A 720 32.95 -2.08 -38.88
CA TYR A 720 32.59 -2.31 -40.27
C TYR A 720 33.25 -3.60 -40.74
N ARG A 721 32.45 -4.65 -40.97
CA ARG A 721 32.98 -5.97 -41.35
C ARG A 721 33.73 -5.95 -42.67
N ASP A 722 33.23 -5.21 -43.65
CA ASP A 722 33.84 -5.12 -44.99
C ASP A 722 34.88 -4.01 -45.10
N THR A 723 34.92 -3.05 -44.17
CA THR A 723 35.89 -1.93 -44.18
C THR A 723 36.49 -1.66 -42.79
N PRO A 724 37.33 -2.56 -42.24
CA PRO A 724 37.80 -2.44 -40.85
C PRO A 724 38.53 -1.13 -40.52
N GLY A 725 39.10 -0.45 -41.52
CA GLY A 725 39.74 0.87 -41.35
C GLY A 725 38.77 2.02 -41.05
N ALA A 726 37.45 1.82 -41.22
CA ALA A 726 36.41 2.79 -40.91
C ALA A 726 35.86 2.65 -39.48
N ASN A 727 36.39 1.74 -38.67
CA ASN A 727 35.92 1.53 -37.31
C ASN A 727 36.01 2.82 -36.49
N ALA A 728 34.91 3.15 -35.81
CA ALA A 728 34.83 4.33 -34.96
C ALA A 728 34.71 3.92 -33.50
N HIS A 729 35.37 4.68 -32.62
CA HIS A 729 35.22 4.56 -31.18
C HIS A 729 34.94 5.93 -30.61
N THR A 730 33.87 6.03 -29.82
CA THR A 730 33.50 7.26 -29.12
C THR A 730 33.24 6.98 -27.66
N ARG A 731 33.65 7.89 -26.80
CA ARG A 731 33.39 7.87 -25.36
C ARG A 731 32.63 9.13 -24.97
N GLU A 732 31.52 8.92 -24.27
CA GLU A 732 30.65 9.98 -23.79
C GLU A 732 30.58 9.88 -22.27
N ASN A 733 30.96 10.95 -21.56
CA ASN A 733 30.83 11.02 -20.11
C ASN A 733 29.84 12.13 -19.79
N VAL A 734 28.81 11.81 -19.01
CA VAL A 734 27.66 12.66 -18.73
C VAL A 734 27.45 12.76 -17.22
N ALA A 735 27.28 13.97 -16.71
CA ALA A 735 26.82 14.23 -15.36
C ALA A 735 25.38 14.78 -15.41
N GLY A 736 24.45 14.06 -14.80
CA GLY A 736 23.04 14.40 -14.71
C GLY A 736 22.64 14.79 -13.29
N LEU A 737 21.75 15.78 -13.18
CA LEU A 737 21.07 16.19 -11.95
C LEU A 737 19.57 16.27 -12.25
N ALA A 738 18.74 15.63 -11.44
CA ALA A 738 17.29 15.77 -11.55
C ALA A 738 16.61 16.01 -10.20
N PHE A 739 15.54 16.79 -10.22
CA PHE A 739 14.57 16.91 -9.14
C PHE A 739 13.25 16.32 -9.60
N VAL A 740 12.68 15.43 -8.79
CA VAL A 740 11.37 14.81 -9.03
C VAL A 740 10.44 15.17 -7.90
N HIS A 741 9.23 15.57 -8.25
CA HIS A 741 8.09 15.74 -7.34
C HIS A 741 6.90 14.95 -7.91
N ASP A 742 6.29 14.09 -7.11
CA ASP A 742 5.19 13.22 -7.53
C ASP A 742 4.13 13.12 -6.42
N THR A 743 2.96 13.70 -6.67
CA THR A 743 1.75 13.64 -5.82
C THR A 743 0.60 12.92 -6.52
N VAL A 744 0.89 12.20 -7.61
CA VAL A 744 -0.14 11.53 -8.40
C VAL A 744 -0.80 10.45 -7.55
N GLN A 745 -2.13 10.48 -7.51
CA GLN A 745 -2.94 9.55 -6.73
C GLN A 745 -4.27 9.23 -7.45
N GLY A 746 -4.83 8.07 -7.12
CA GLY A 746 -6.13 7.62 -7.61
C GLY A 746 -6.67 6.51 -6.71
N PRO A 747 -7.99 6.32 -6.66
CA PRO A 747 -8.62 5.32 -5.79
C PRO A 747 -8.39 3.89 -6.25
N TYR A 748 -7.91 3.65 -7.48
CA TYR A 748 -7.59 2.32 -7.99
C TYR A 748 -6.62 2.41 -9.20
N LEU A 749 -7.01 1.91 -10.38
CA LEU A 749 -6.11 1.72 -11.55
C LEU A 749 -5.84 2.98 -12.40
N GLU A 750 -6.55 4.09 -12.19
CA GLU A 750 -6.35 5.33 -12.95
C GLU A 750 -5.93 6.48 -12.03
N PRO A 751 -4.92 7.28 -12.42
CA PRO A 751 -4.67 8.57 -11.82
C PRO A 751 -5.89 9.49 -11.91
N VAL A 752 -6.35 10.02 -10.78
CA VAL A 752 -7.51 10.93 -10.72
C VAL A 752 -7.10 12.35 -10.34
N SER A 753 -5.92 12.50 -9.75
CA SER A 753 -5.59 13.62 -8.89
C SER A 753 -4.07 13.80 -8.76
N GLY A 754 -3.62 15.04 -8.53
CA GLY A 754 -2.22 15.34 -8.23
C GLY A 754 -1.40 15.73 -9.43
N ALA A 755 -0.10 15.88 -9.22
CA ALA A 755 0.84 16.32 -10.24
C ALA A 755 2.16 15.58 -10.14
N ARG A 756 2.83 15.47 -11.28
CA ARG A 756 4.22 15.06 -11.38
C ARG A 756 5.02 16.17 -12.04
N LEU A 757 6.20 16.45 -11.51
CA LEU A 757 7.17 17.38 -12.07
C LEU A 757 8.54 16.70 -12.05
N ARG A 758 9.22 16.69 -13.19
CA ARG A 758 10.62 16.34 -13.32
C ARG A 758 11.37 17.50 -13.96
N LEU A 759 12.37 18.01 -13.24
CA LEU A 759 13.35 18.96 -13.74
C LEU A 759 14.67 18.22 -13.84
N ALA A 760 15.24 18.09 -15.03
CA ALA A 760 16.50 17.39 -15.23
C ALA A 760 17.46 18.22 -16.08
N GLY A 761 18.74 18.19 -15.73
CA GLY A 761 19.82 18.76 -16.51
C GLY A 761 20.93 17.74 -16.68
N GLU A 762 21.48 17.64 -17.88
CA GLU A 762 22.61 16.78 -18.20
C GLU A 762 23.74 17.61 -18.80
N PHE A 763 24.97 17.27 -18.43
CA PHE A 763 26.17 17.98 -18.82
C PHE A 763 27.21 16.98 -19.31
N SER A 764 27.65 17.15 -20.56
CA SER A 764 28.80 16.46 -21.13
C SER A 764 29.83 17.49 -21.59
N ASP A 765 31.09 17.30 -21.21
CA ASP A 765 32.19 18.17 -21.62
C ASP A 765 33.51 17.38 -21.56
N LYS A 766 34.51 17.88 -22.29
CA LYS A 766 35.86 17.31 -22.31
C LYS A 766 36.54 17.29 -20.94
N ILE A 767 36.13 18.17 -20.01
CA ILE A 767 36.59 18.12 -18.60
C ILE A 767 36.23 16.82 -17.90
N LEU A 768 35.15 16.15 -18.34
CA LEU A 768 34.77 14.82 -17.86
C LEU A 768 35.54 13.71 -18.59
N CYS A 769 36.51 14.03 -19.45
CA CYS A 769 37.29 13.10 -20.27
C CYS A 769 36.46 12.31 -21.31
N GLY A 770 35.42 12.95 -21.87
CA GLY A 770 34.64 12.43 -23.00
C GLY A 770 34.90 13.19 -24.31
N ASP A 771 34.41 12.65 -25.42
CA ASP A 771 34.56 13.21 -26.78
C ASP A 771 33.51 14.28 -27.12
N PHE A 772 32.41 14.32 -26.37
CA PHE A 772 31.25 15.16 -26.63
C PHE A 772 31.18 16.39 -25.71
N ARG A 773 30.57 17.46 -26.22
CA ARG A 773 30.30 18.70 -25.48
C ARG A 773 28.88 19.18 -25.74
N TYR A 774 28.01 18.98 -24.76
CA TYR A 774 26.63 19.48 -24.80
C TYR A 774 26.03 19.62 -23.40
N GLN A 775 24.92 20.34 -23.34
CA GLN A 775 24.09 20.51 -22.15
C GLN A 775 22.64 20.26 -22.54
N ASP A 776 21.97 19.39 -21.80
CA ASP A 776 20.55 19.13 -21.99
C ASP A 776 19.76 19.64 -20.79
N ALA A 777 18.59 20.21 -21.04
CA ALA A 777 17.63 20.60 -20.03
C ALA A 777 16.27 20.02 -20.39
N ILE A 778 15.66 19.31 -19.44
CA ILE A 778 14.37 18.63 -19.60
C ILE A 778 13.43 19.07 -18.48
N VAL A 779 12.24 19.51 -18.86
CA VAL A 779 11.13 19.80 -17.95
C VAL A 779 9.95 18.96 -18.39
N GLU A 780 9.46 18.11 -17.50
CA GLU A 780 8.27 17.32 -17.72
C GLU A 780 7.29 17.54 -16.57
N THR A 781 6.05 17.89 -16.89
CA THR A 781 4.98 18.00 -15.91
C THR A 781 3.70 17.34 -16.37
N HIS A 782 3.04 16.67 -15.44
CA HIS A 782 1.75 16.02 -15.60
C HIS A 782 0.84 16.52 -14.49
N ARG A 783 -0.43 16.80 -14.79
CA ARG A 783 -1.42 17.27 -13.84
C ARG A 783 -2.74 16.58 -14.12
N PHE A 784 -3.33 16.00 -13.07
CA PHE A 784 -4.63 15.33 -13.14
C PHE A 784 -5.66 16.16 -12.37
N VAL A 785 -6.59 16.76 -13.10
CA VAL A 785 -7.64 17.61 -12.54
C VAL A 785 -8.95 16.80 -12.49
N PRO A 786 -9.46 16.46 -11.31
CA PRO A 786 -10.73 15.75 -11.20
C PRO A 786 -11.89 16.68 -11.57
N LEU A 787 -12.77 16.22 -12.45
CA LEU A 787 -14.01 16.91 -12.87
C LEU A 787 -15.27 16.34 -12.18
N GLY A 788 -15.10 15.38 -11.26
CA GLY A 788 -16.18 14.65 -10.59
C GLY A 788 -16.58 13.38 -11.33
N ARG A 789 -17.21 12.42 -10.63
CA ARG A 789 -17.62 11.10 -11.18
C ARG A 789 -16.52 10.40 -12.00
N GLN A 790 -15.28 10.45 -11.50
CA GLN A 790 -14.10 9.88 -12.16
C GLN A 790 -13.77 10.45 -13.55
N HIS A 791 -14.40 11.53 -13.97
CA HIS A 791 -13.90 12.30 -15.10
C HIS A 791 -12.62 13.01 -14.68
N VAL A 792 -11.59 12.93 -15.51
CA VAL A 792 -10.27 13.51 -15.23
C VAL A 792 -9.83 14.28 -16.46
N LEU A 793 -9.38 15.51 -16.26
CA LEU A 793 -8.61 16.23 -17.26
C LEU A 793 -7.13 16.00 -16.96
N ALA A 794 -6.48 15.17 -17.76
CA ALA A 794 -5.05 14.93 -17.71
C ALA A 794 -4.35 15.94 -18.63
N LEU A 795 -3.46 16.74 -18.03
CA LEU A 795 -2.69 17.78 -18.70
C LEU A 795 -1.22 17.41 -18.62
N ARG A 796 -0.52 17.44 -19.73
CA ARG A 796 0.92 17.23 -19.78
C ARG A 796 1.60 18.35 -20.53
N ALA A 797 2.76 18.77 -20.04
CA ALA A 797 3.69 19.58 -20.78
C ALA A 797 5.09 18.96 -20.71
N PHE A 798 5.79 18.95 -21.84
CA PHE A 798 7.16 18.48 -21.95
C PHE A 798 7.96 19.50 -22.73
N ALA A 799 9.04 19.99 -22.15
CA ALA A 799 10.00 20.85 -22.80
C ALA A 799 11.38 20.20 -22.70
N ALA A 800 12.14 20.24 -23.80
CA ALA A 800 13.53 19.82 -23.81
C ALA A 800 14.36 20.75 -24.69
N GLY A 801 15.61 20.96 -24.30
CA GLY A 801 16.58 21.74 -25.06
C GLY A 801 17.97 21.16 -24.93
N SER A 802 18.69 21.08 -26.05
CA SER A 802 20.07 20.63 -26.14
C SER A 802 20.93 21.77 -26.70
N PHE A 803 22.05 22.02 -26.05
CA PHE A 803 22.91 23.17 -26.30
C PHE A 803 24.37 22.74 -26.41
N GLY A 804 25.16 23.41 -27.24
CA GLY A 804 26.61 23.13 -27.39
C GLY A 804 26.98 22.53 -28.75
N GLU A 805 28.27 22.20 -28.90
CA GLU A 805 28.88 21.76 -30.16
C GLU A 805 28.29 20.43 -30.64
N ASN A 806 27.95 19.54 -29.71
CA ASN A 806 27.39 18.22 -29.99
C ASN A 806 25.90 18.10 -29.58
N ALA A 807 25.16 19.21 -29.59
CA ALA A 807 23.75 19.21 -29.21
C ALA A 807 22.93 18.21 -30.04
N GLY A 808 22.18 17.35 -29.35
CA GLY A 808 21.32 16.32 -29.92
C GLY A 808 19.98 16.88 -30.41
N LEU A 809 19.25 16.06 -31.16
CA LEU A 809 17.88 16.37 -31.61
C LEU A 809 16.88 15.58 -30.77
N PHE A 810 15.83 16.26 -30.30
CA PHE A 810 14.64 15.62 -29.76
C PHE A 810 13.58 15.47 -30.84
N ARG A 811 12.67 14.51 -30.70
CA ARG A 811 11.63 14.17 -31.69
C ARG A 811 10.23 14.48 -31.16
N LEU A 812 9.37 15.02 -32.03
CA LEU A 812 7.98 15.39 -31.69
C LEU A 812 6.97 14.24 -31.77
N GLY A 813 7.23 13.22 -32.58
CA GLY A 813 6.27 12.15 -32.84
C GLY A 813 6.38 10.97 -31.89
N GLY A 814 5.28 10.24 -31.75
CA GLY A 814 5.20 9.06 -30.89
C GLY A 814 3.87 8.99 -30.11
N SER A 815 3.59 7.82 -29.55
CA SER A 815 2.44 7.64 -28.64
C SER A 815 2.63 8.37 -27.31
N ASP A 816 3.87 8.75 -26.98
CA ASP A 816 4.27 9.47 -25.77
C ASP A 816 4.55 10.97 -26.04
N ARG A 817 4.23 11.50 -27.23
CA ARG A 817 4.44 12.91 -27.59
C ARG A 817 3.22 13.45 -28.35
N VAL A 818 3.37 13.87 -29.61
CA VAL A 818 2.25 14.23 -30.48
C VAL A 818 1.81 12.99 -31.25
N ARG A 819 0.65 12.43 -30.88
CA ARG A 819 0.09 11.25 -31.56
C ARG A 819 -0.28 11.59 -32.99
N GLY A 820 -0.13 10.62 -33.89
CA GLY A 820 -0.29 10.78 -35.35
C GLY A 820 0.99 11.17 -36.08
N LEU A 821 2.04 11.62 -35.38
CA LEU A 821 3.37 11.82 -35.96
C LEU A 821 4.24 10.55 -35.77
N PRO A 822 5.05 10.18 -36.78
CA PRO A 822 6.00 9.07 -36.68
C PRO A 822 7.11 9.36 -35.66
N ALA A 823 7.42 8.38 -34.81
CA ALA A 823 8.38 8.51 -33.70
C ALA A 823 9.86 8.55 -34.14
N ASP A 824 10.14 8.03 -35.32
CA ASP A 824 11.47 7.89 -35.93
C ASP A 824 11.76 8.95 -36.99
N ALA A 825 10.79 9.80 -37.32
CA ALA A 825 10.94 10.78 -38.39
C ALA A 825 11.76 12.00 -37.96
N PHE A 826 13.01 12.05 -38.44
CA PHE A 826 13.95 13.15 -38.21
C PHE A 826 13.42 14.53 -38.64
N GLN A 827 12.54 14.59 -39.64
CA GLN A 827 11.92 15.84 -40.11
C GLN A 827 11.02 16.53 -39.08
N PHE A 828 10.62 15.82 -38.02
CA PHE A 828 9.86 16.37 -36.89
C PHE A 828 10.70 16.45 -35.62
N GLY A 829 12.01 16.69 -35.78
CA GLY A 829 12.94 16.84 -34.68
C GLY A 829 13.63 18.21 -34.66
N GLY A 830 14.12 18.59 -33.49
CA GLY A 830 14.82 19.85 -33.27
C GLY A 830 15.67 19.80 -32.00
N ARG A 831 16.65 20.70 -31.89
CA ARG A 831 17.48 20.84 -30.67
C ARG A 831 16.66 21.30 -29.46
N ARG A 832 15.56 22.00 -29.72
CA ARG A 832 14.59 22.45 -28.73
C ARG A 832 13.21 21.91 -29.11
N LEU A 833 12.44 21.52 -28.11
CA LEU A 833 11.13 20.93 -28.29
C LEU A 833 10.20 21.38 -27.16
N PHE A 834 8.95 21.61 -27.50
CA PHE A 834 7.85 21.79 -26.56
C PHE A 834 6.64 20.96 -27.02
N VAL A 835 6.05 20.19 -26.13
CA VAL A 835 4.85 19.36 -26.36
C VAL A 835 3.86 19.60 -25.23
N ASN A 836 2.58 19.64 -25.59
CA ASN A 836 1.47 19.65 -24.64
C ASN A 836 0.44 18.62 -25.06
N ASN A 837 -0.13 17.95 -24.08
CA ASN A 837 -1.23 17.01 -24.27
C ASN A 837 -2.35 17.40 -23.32
N ILE A 838 -3.56 17.52 -23.85
CA ILE A 838 -4.78 17.71 -23.08
C ILE A 838 -5.65 16.50 -23.36
N GLU A 839 -5.94 15.72 -22.33
CA GLU A 839 -6.71 14.50 -22.44
C GLU A 839 -7.85 14.50 -21.42
N TRP A 840 -9.08 14.37 -21.90
CA TRP A 840 -10.24 14.11 -21.05
C TRP A 840 -10.48 12.60 -20.97
N ARG A 841 -10.33 12.05 -19.77
CA ARG A 841 -10.56 10.65 -19.43
C ARG A 841 -11.91 10.51 -18.74
N PHE A 842 -12.67 9.50 -19.11
CA PHE A 842 -13.98 9.24 -18.52
C PHE A 842 -14.29 7.74 -18.49
N PRO A 843 -15.02 7.26 -17.47
CA PRO A 843 -15.37 5.86 -17.39
C PRO A 843 -16.38 5.45 -18.47
N LEU A 844 -16.24 4.25 -19.02
CA LEU A 844 -17.21 3.64 -19.92
C LEU A 844 -17.96 2.49 -19.24
N VAL A 845 -17.22 1.54 -18.66
CA VAL A 845 -17.77 0.37 -17.96
C VAL A 845 -16.89 0.02 -16.77
N HIS A 846 -17.51 -0.19 -15.62
CA HIS A 846 -16.86 -0.63 -14.39
C HIS A 846 -17.16 -2.09 -14.09
N ASN A 847 -16.25 -2.76 -13.38
CA ASN A 847 -16.44 -4.10 -12.82
C ASN A 847 -16.95 -5.15 -13.83
N ILE A 848 -16.31 -5.23 -15.00
CA ILE A 848 -16.60 -6.26 -15.99
C ILE A 848 -16.40 -7.66 -15.38
N ASN A 849 -15.35 -7.81 -14.55
CA ASN A 849 -14.98 -9.02 -13.82
C ASN A 849 -15.13 -10.30 -14.65
N TYR A 850 -14.59 -10.27 -15.87
CA TYR A 850 -14.75 -11.36 -16.83
C TYR A 850 -13.42 -12.06 -17.11
N HIS A 851 -13.45 -13.39 -17.01
CA HIS A 851 -12.33 -14.29 -17.21
C HIS A 851 -12.36 -14.87 -18.63
N ILE A 852 -11.23 -14.85 -19.34
CA ILE A 852 -11.08 -15.52 -20.64
C ILE A 852 -10.09 -16.68 -20.53
N TRP A 853 -10.62 -17.87 -20.24
CA TRP A 853 -9.81 -19.09 -20.04
C TRP A 853 -9.19 -19.65 -21.34
N TYR A 854 -9.68 -19.27 -22.53
CA TYR A 854 -9.27 -19.90 -23.79
C TYR A 854 -7.89 -19.46 -24.33
N PHE A 855 -7.27 -18.42 -23.76
CA PHE A 855 -5.93 -17.97 -24.15
C PHE A 855 -4.95 -18.21 -23.01
N PHE A 856 -3.79 -18.79 -23.33
CA PHE A 856 -2.63 -18.74 -22.44
C PHE A 856 -1.80 -17.50 -22.82
N PRO A 857 -1.56 -16.53 -21.91
CA PRO A 857 -1.92 -16.54 -20.48
C PRO A 857 -3.36 -16.08 -20.20
N ASP A 858 -3.86 -16.41 -19.01
CA ASP A 858 -5.19 -16.03 -18.52
C ASP A 858 -5.38 -14.49 -18.45
N PHE A 859 -6.41 -13.97 -19.12
CA PHE A 859 -6.75 -12.55 -19.17
C PHE A 859 -8.05 -12.27 -18.41
N PHE A 860 -7.92 -11.47 -17.34
CA PHE A 860 -9.05 -10.99 -16.54
C PHE A 860 -9.38 -9.53 -16.88
N PHE A 861 -10.59 -9.25 -17.37
CA PHE A 861 -11.04 -7.91 -17.76
C PHE A 861 -11.70 -7.20 -16.59
N LYS A 862 -11.16 -6.04 -16.19
CA LYS A 862 -11.65 -5.30 -15.01
C LYS A 862 -12.54 -4.12 -15.36
N THR A 863 -12.04 -3.15 -16.12
CA THR A 863 -12.76 -1.89 -16.39
C THR A 863 -12.30 -1.26 -17.71
N MET A 864 -13.16 -0.43 -18.30
CA MET A 864 -12.89 0.30 -19.53
C MET A 864 -13.08 1.80 -19.35
N TYR A 865 -12.14 2.58 -19.86
CA TYR A 865 -12.19 4.04 -19.90
C TYR A 865 -12.15 4.54 -21.34
N GLY A 866 -12.89 5.60 -21.59
CA GLY A 866 -12.81 6.40 -22.80
C GLY A 866 -11.83 7.56 -22.60
N SER A 867 -11.23 8.00 -23.69
CA SER A 867 -10.41 9.20 -23.74
C SER A 867 -10.70 10.00 -24.99
N VAL A 868 -10.66 11.33 -24.86
CA VAL A 868 -10.61 12.27 -25.97
C VAL A 868 -9.42 13.19 -25.72
N PHE A 869 -8.59 13.40 -26.74
CA PHE A 869 -7.37 14.17 -26.57
C PHE A 869 -7.12 15.17 -27.70
N VAL A 870 -6.33 16.18 -27.35
CA VAL A 870 -5.71 17.12 -28.29
C VAL A 870 -4.24 17.22 -27.90
N ASP A 871 -3.37 16.99 -28.88
CA ASP A 871 -1.92 17.11 -28.73
C ASP A 871 -1.43 18.30 -29.55
N GLY A 872 -0.42 18.98 -29.04
CA GLY A 872 0.29 20.05 -29.73
C GLY A 872 1.78 19.97 -29.45
N GLY A 873 2.61 20.27 -30.44
CA GLY A 873 4.04 20.32 -30.26
C GLY A 873 4.75 21.18 -31.29
N LEU A 874 5.96 21.59 -30.95
CA LEU A 874 6.84 22.46 -31.72
C LEU A 874 8.28 21.99 -31.48
N ALA A 875 9.05 21.85 -32.55
CA ALA A 875 10.49 21.59 -32.49
C ALA A 875 11.22 22.56 -33.41
N TRP A 876 12.37 23.05 -32.94
CA TRP A 876 13.17 24.06 -33.62
C TRP A 876 14.64 23.94 -33.22
N ASN A 877 15.54 24.50 -34.02
CA ASN A 877 16.98 24.44 -33.78
C ASN A 877 17.56 25.77 -33.31
N ASP A 878 17.05 26.88 -33.81
CA ASP A 878 17.45 28.24 -33.44
C ASP A 878 16.26 29.22 -33.40
N GLU A 879 16.46 30.39 -32.78
CA GLU A 879 15.40 31.37 -32.54
C GLU A 879 14.92 32.04 -33.83
N ASP A 880 15.80 32.20 -34.81
CA ASP A 880 15.45 32.79 -36.10
C ASP A 880 14.54 31.84 -36.89
N GLU A 881 14.81 30.53 -36.86
CA GLU A 881 13.95 29.47 -37.43
C GLU A 881 12.56 29.49 -36.78
N LEU A 882 12.50 29.62 -35.46
CA LEU A 882 11.22 29.68 -34.74
C LEU A 882 10.42 30.93 -35.11
N LEU A 883 11.06 32.10 -35.19
CA LEU A 883 10.39 33.37 -35.52
C LEU A 883 10.00 33.45 -37.01
N ALA A 884 10.74 32.80 -37.89
CA ALA A 884 10.49 32.80 -39.33
C ALA A 884 9.29 31.94 -39.74
N ASP A 885 9.05 30.80 -39.08
CA ASP A 885 7.94 29.90 -39.43
C ASP A 885 7.35 29.15 -38.22
N THR A 886 6.91 29.90 -37.20
CA THR A 886 6.27 29.29 -36.01
C THR A 886 5.04 28.45 -36.38
N ALA A 887 4.28 28.90 -37.39
CA ALA A 887 3.05 28.23 -37.85
C ALA A 887 3.36 26.89 -38.56
N GLY A 888 4.44 26.82 -39.34
CA GLY A 888 4.90 25.59 -39.97
C GLY A 888 5.62 24.63 -39.03
N ALA A 889 6.29 25.13 -37.99
CA ALA A 889 6.96 24.33 -36.96
C ALA A 889 5.96 23.69 -35.97
N ALA A 890 4.80 24.32 -35.74
CA ALA A 890 3.75 23.76 -34.90
C ALA A 890 3.07 22.56 -35.58
N LYS A 891 2.90 21.48 -34.82
CA LYS A 891 2.13 20.29 -35.21
C LYS A 891 1.09 20.00 -34.15
N GLY A 892 -0.11 19.69 -34.60
CA GLY A 892 -1.22 19.35 -33.73
C GLY A 892 -1.93 18.09 -34.21
N SER A 893 -2.51 17.38 -33.26
CA SER A 893 -3.40 16.27 -33.54
C SER A 893 -4.54 16.22 -32.54
N TYR A 894 -5.58 15.49 -32.90
CA TYR A 894 -6.69 15.20 -32.00
C TYR A 894 -7.12 13.75 -32.21
N GLY A 895 -7.78 13.19 -31.21
CA GLY A 895 -8.19 11.81 -31.29
C GLY A 895 -9.05 11.36 -30.13
N ALA A 896 -9.36 10.08 -30.16
CA ALA A 896 -10.09 9.41 -29.11
C ALA A 896 -9.50 8.01 -28.92
N GLY A 897 -9.65 7.47 -27.72
CA GLY A 897 -9.15 6.15 -27.41
C GLY A 897 -9.99 5.41 -26.39
N ILE A 898 -9.79 4.10 -26.35
CA ILE A 898 -10.34 3.20 -25.34
C ILE A 898 -9.17 2.57 -24.61
N ARG A 899 -9.22 2.63 -23.28
CA ARG A 899 -8.31 1.93 -22.38
C ARG A 899 -9.04 0.79 -21.71
N VAL A 900 -8.48 -0.41 -21.78
CA VAL A 900 -9.01 -1.61 -21.15
C VAL A 900 -8.02 -2.06 -20.10
N HIS A 901 -8.43 -2.02 -18.84
CA HIS A 901 -7.65 -2.54 -17.73
C HIS A 901 -7.89 -4.03 -17.61
N THR A 902 -6.81 -4.79 -17.75
CA THR A 902 -6.80 -6.25 -17.63
C THR A 902 -5.77 -6.70 -16.61
N PHE A 903 -5.88 -7.94 -16.15
CA PHE A 903 -4.85 -8.60 -15.36
C PHE A 903 -4.45 -9.90 -16.05
N ILE A 904 -3.15 -10.18 -16.05
CA ILE A 904 -2.62 -11.48 -16.45
C ILE A 904 -2.53 -12.36 -15.21
N LEU A 905 -3.10 -13.57 -15.27
CA LEU A 905 -3.16 -14.52 -14.14
C LEU A 905 -3.75 -13.86 -12.88
N GLU A 906 -4.72 -12.96 -13.06
CA GLU A 906 -5.36 -12.17 -12.00
C GLU A 906 -4.42 -11.31 -11.13
N SER A 907 -3.13 -11.28 -11.45
CA SER A 907 -2.07 -10.80 -10.57
C SER A 907 -1.32 -9.60 -11.14
N TYR A 908 -1.05 -9.62 -12.45
CA TYR A 908 -0.22 -8.61 -13.10
C TYR A 908 -1.07 -7.65 -13.90
N PRO A 909 -1.24 -6.38 -13.48
CA PRO A 909 -2.02 -5.42 -14.22
C PRO A 909 -1.40 -5.17 -15.59
N LEU A 910 -2.24 -5.22 -16.62
CA LEU A 910 -1.90 -4.90 -18.00
C LEU A 910 -2.99 -4.00 -18.58
N MET A 911 -2.57 -2.81 -19.01
CA MET A 911 -3.47 -1.89 -19.70
C MET A 911 -3.35 -2.08 -21.21
N LEU A 912 -4.47 -2.24 -21.91
CA LEU A 912 -4.56 -2.27 -23.37
C LEU A 912 -5.11 -0.93 -23.84
N ASN A 913 -4.31 -0.16 -24.59
CA ASN A 913 -4.77 1.14 -25.13
C ASN A 913 -4.95 1.04 -26.63
N PHE A 914 -6.10 1.53 -27.10
CA PHE A 914 -6.43 1.68 -28.51
C PHE A 914 -6.72 3.15 -28.75
N GLU A 915 -5.84 3.87 -29.44
CA GLU A 915 -5.98 5.30 -29.65
C GLU A 915 -5.98 5.61 -31.15
N LEU A 916 -7.02 6.32 -31.60
CA LEU A 916 -7.12 6.79 -32.96
C LEU A 916 -6.77 8.27 -33.00
N ALA A 917 -5.65 8.60 -33.63
CA ALA A 917 -5.17 9.97 -33.77
C ALA A 917 -5.30 10.47 -35.21
N ARG A 918 -5.67 11.73 -35.37
CA ARG A 918 -5.62 12.44 -36.66
C ARG A 918 -4.85 13.73 -36.50
N ARG A 919 -3.87 13.93 -37.37
CA ARG A 919 -3.15 15.20 -37.45
C ARG A 919 -4.04 16.29 -38.02
N MET A 920 -3.88 17.53 -37.53
CA MET A 920 -4.66 18.67 -38.02
C MET A 920 -4.29 19.07 -39.45
N ASP A 921 -3.08 18.76 -39.90
CA ASP A 921 -2.56 19.05 -41.24
C ASP A 921 -2.74 17.90 -42.25
N GLN A 922 -3.33 16.77 -41.84
CA GLN A 922 -3.57 15.61 -42.71
C GLN A 922 -4.97 15.00 -42.53
N HIS A 923 -5.38 14.19 -43.49
CA HIS A 923 -6.70 13.56 -43.51
C HIS A 923 -6.72 12.11 -42.99
N ASN A 924 -5.55 11.49 -42.86
CA ASN A 924 -5.44 10.09 -42.46
C ASN A 924 -5.47 9.96 -40.93
N TYR A 925 -6.10 8.88 -40.46
CA TYR A 925 -6.04 8.46 -39.08
C TYR A 925 -4.91 7.46 -38.89
N VAL A 926 -4.27 7.52 -37.73
CA VAL A 926 -3.28 6.55 -37.25
C VAL A 926 -3.88 5.86 -36.03
N LEU A 927 -3.91 4.53 -36.05
CA LEU A 927 -4.31 3.73 -34.91
C LEU A 927 -3.06 3.31 -34.14
N TYR A 928 -3.00 3.68 -32.87
CA TYR A 928 -2.03 3.21 -31.91
C TYR A 928 -2.63 2.05 -31.11
N PHE A 929 -1.84 1.01 -30.95
CA PHE A 929 -2.09 -0.06 -29.99
C PHE A 929 -0.86 -0.19 -29.10
N THR A 930 -1.06 -0.09 -27.79
CA THR A 930 0.03 -0.17 -26.81
C THR A 930 -0.37 -1.05 -25.64
N LEU A 931 0.62 -1.76 -25.12
CA LEU A 931 0.53 -2.57 -23.90
C LEU A 931 1.21 -1.83 -22.75
N GLY A 932 0.57 -1.79 -21.59
CA GLY A 932 1.05 -1.04 -20.42
C GLY A 932 0.52 0.39 -20.36
N SER A 933 0.99 1.15 -19.37
CA SER A 933 0.60 2.56 -19.27
C SER A 933 1.16 3.36 -20.44
N THR A 934 0.27 3.96 -21.23
CA THR A 934 0.62 5.12 -22.05
C THR A 934 0.15 6.36 -21.32
N PHE A 935 1.07 7.31 -21.13
CA PHE A 935 0.94 8.52 -20.32
C PHE A 935 0.98 8.30 -18.81
#